data_AF-G3IQI7-F1
#
_entry.id   AF-G3IQI7-F1
#
_cell.length_a   1.000
_cell.length_b   1.000
_cell.length_c   1.000
_cell.angle_alpha   90.00
_cell.angle_beta   90.00
_cell.angle_gamma   90.00
#
_symmetry.space_group_name_H-M   'P 1'
#
loop_
_entity.id
_entity.type
_entity.pdbx_description
1 polymer ?
#
loop_
_entity_poly.entity_id
_entity_poly.type
_entity_poly.pdbx_seq_one_letter_code
_entity_poly.pdbx_strand_id
1 'polypeptide(L)'
;MFTYRTLTTQQYVNTVVDVISKAEGYLSQVTNLKDGMSTIGYGYTFERNDNIALWQAAGITLTTGEWTILQQIDSASSAQKTVIALTQFGKTLTHSEAKALLEQTYQKYESPADELAMPLSWERVALVSVTYNRGEPAVHSKMQDFYSAIETGDRAEAWFQIRYKAQTTNPTYADGIAKRRYYESELFGLYEAAVLDEVQAKQIYAMYNRHHDAILDYESTFSSQIGKANSDYHLTDNSSKVQTLENSLQKAADLLKQLYVPEALRSTINPLDIQLASDQQTDLSGGKRDGYQNNTGQEQNDLLIGNDQNNILNGLGGNDILVGGAGNDTLNGGTGNDTLIGGQDSDTYIYSQGDGVDTLIDSDGSGQIVWDLVNIQGDANALSDKWKKFNTHVWQDQKNPQDPISYNLQTETDGSQTLYIIKNGDVLKVDNWQPGDLGISLGAGAQPLAPLHTYNGDQRAPVTVNNGMDTYDWSATSWAADGTLTGGVAEQNFNDVITGSAQADKINGLGGNDALDGGAGNDQIDGGEGNDLIAGGAGSDIIHGGAGNDEILSATGLNVPQRKAPDDTWQVPAGKTVWAQGSTWGIANNPNNTYTIYGGGSLALDNAPDTIYGDAGDDHITGGHGDDYIDGGADNDVLWGNGGNDLIDGGTGDDNIYGDGVIGSGFYQTTPAFIQGNDFLDAGEGRDWIIGGGKNDVLLGGTGNDFLWGDDKSETLLSGQYHGKDYLDGGAGDDLLIGGGNDDTLIGGIGNDTLLGDDNENNLALPYHGNDDLDGGAGDDKLYGGDGNDTLLGGSENDTLYGDSGNDILIGGTGNDIMYGGEGNDTYLINANEGRDAIRHLS
;
A
#
# COMPACT_ATOMS: atom_id res chain seq x y z
N MET A 1 -26.68 -7.14 25.50
CA MET A 1 -26.78 -8.07 26.66
C MET A 1 -25.69 -9.11 26.51
N PHE A 2 -24.90 -9.35 27.56
CA PHE A 2 -23.79 -10.30 27.53
C PHE A 2 -24.31 -11.75 27.39
N THR A 3 -23.79 -12.49 26.40
CA THR A 3 -24.19 -13.88 26.13
C THR A 3 -23.28 -14.85 26.88
N TYR A 4 -23.83 -15.85 27.57
CA TYR A 4 -23.06 -16.80 28.39
C TYR A 4 -23.10 -18.23 27.82
N ARG A 5 -21.97 -18.95 27.90
CA ARG A 5 -21.88 -20.35 27.49
C ARG A 5 -22.25 -21.27 28.66
N THR A 6 -23.55 -21.48 28.84
CA THR A 6 -24.10 -22.16 30.02
C THR A 6 -23.71 -23.63 30.14
N LEU A 7 -23.61 -24.11 31.38
CA LEU A 7 -23.24 -25.46 31.79
C LEU A 7 -24.32 -26.05 32.70
N THR A 8 -24.49 -27.37 32.66
CA THR A 8 -25.23 -28.06 33.72
C THR A 8 -24.45 -28.01 35.04
N THR A 9 -25.13 -28.19 36.18
CA THR A 9 -24.48 -28.18 37.49
C THR A 9 -23.30 -29.15 37.59
N GLN A 10 -23.45 -30.39 37.09
CA GLN A 10 -22.37 -31.37 37.15
C GLN A 10 -21.19 -31.00 36.24
N GLN A 11 -21.49 -30.47 35.05
CA GLN A 11 -20.43 -30.01 34.14
C GLN A 11 -19.68 -28.83 34.75
N TYR A 12 -20.40 -27.86 35.33
CA TYR A 12 -19.80 -26.71 35.98
C TYR A 12 -18.80 -27.11 37.07
N VAL A 13 -19.23 -27.95 38.02
CA VAL A 13 -18.36 -28.45 39.11
C VAL A 13 -17.11 -29.15 38.54
N ASN A 14 -17.31 -30.07 37.61
CA ASN A 14 -16.20 -30.82 36.99
C ASN A 14 -15.23 -29.87 36.27
N THR A 15 -15.73 -28.88 35.56
CA THR A 15 -14.93 -27.91 34.81
C THR A 15 -14.16 -26.98 35.75
N VAL A 16 -14.77 -26.45 36.81
CA VAL A 16 -14.06 -25.61 37.80
C VAL A 16 -12.90 -26.35 38.43
N VAL A 17 -13.16 -27.59 38.89
CA VAL A 17 -12.12 -28.43 39.51
C VAL A 17 -11.00 -28.73 38.51
N ASP A 18 -11.34 -29.05 37.25
CA ASP A 18 -10.34 -29.33 36.23
C ASP A 18 -9.48 -28.10 35.89
N VAL A 19 -10.12 -26.95 35.61
CA VAL A 19 -9.48 -25.68 35.28
C VAL A 19 -8.51 -25.23 36.38
N ILE A 20 -8.98 -25.16 37.63
CA ILE A 20 -8.14 -24.73 38.75
C ILE A 20 -7.01 -25.75 38.98
N SER A 21 -7.28 -27.04 38.84
CA SER A 21 -6.25 -28.08 39.01
C SER A 21 -5.12 -27.98 37.99
N LYS A 22 -5.44 -27.59 36.74
CA LYS A 22 -4.45 -27.33 35.70
C LYS A 22 -3.69 -26.04 35.95
N ALA A 23 -4.36 -25.01 36.47
CA ALA A 23 -3.79 -23.68 36.67
C ALA A 23 -2.89 -23.56 37.93
N GLU A 24 -3.19 -24.25 39.02
CA GLU A 24 -2.43 -24.16 40.29
C GLU A 24 -1.20 -25.10 40.35
N GLY A 25 -1.19 -26.15 39.52
CA GLY A 25 -0.22 -27.23 39.63
C GLY A 25 -0.45 -28.11 40.87
N TYR A 26 0.10 -29.33 40.85
CA TYR A 26 -0.13 -30.32 41.91
C TYR A 26 1.03 -30.41 42.90
N LEU A 27 0.73 -30.20 44.18
CA LEU A 27 1.67 -30.37 45.29
C LEU A 27 1.22 -31.51 46.19
N SER A 28 1.94 -32.63 46.15
CA SER A 28 1.60 -33.82 46.94
C SER A 28 1.79 -33.63 48.46
N GLN A 29 2.58 -32.63 48.88
CA GLN A 29 2.90 -32.32 50.28
C GLN A 29 2.86 -30.82 50.54
N VAL A 30 2.74 -30.43 51.81
CA VAL A 30 2.68 -29.01 52.20
C VAL A 30 3.96 -28.30 51.79
N THR A 31 3.79 -27.21 51.05
CA THR A 31 4.88 -26.39 50.51
C THR A 31 4.64 -24.94 50.90
N ASN A 32 5.72 -24.16 51.03
CA ASN A 32 5.62 -22.74 51.32
C ASN A 32 5.47 -21.94 50.01
N LEU A 33 4.45 -21.09 49.93
CA LEU A 33 4.32 -20.10 48.87
C LEU A 33 5.27 -18.93 49.13
N LYS A 34 5.67 -18.23 48.07
CA LYS A 34 6.59 -17.09 48.18
C LYS A 34 5.97 -15.89 48.93
N ASP A 35 4.64 -15.84 49.09
CA ASP A 35 3.91 -14.87 49.93
C ASP A 35 3.82 -15.28 51.42
N GLY A 36 4.44 -16.41 51.79
CA GLY A 36 4.55 -16.88 53.16
C GLY A 36 3.38 -17.73 53.66
N MET A 37 2.47 -18.15 52.79
CA MET A 37 1.39 -19.08 53.14
C MET A 37 1.78 -20.55 52.88
N SER A 38 1.15 -21.47 53.59
CA SER A 38 1.32 -22.91 53.40
C SER A 38 0.27 -23.46 52.43
N THR A 39 0.71 -24.18 51.40
CA THR A 39 -0.17 -24.73 50.35
C THR A 39 0.00 -26.24 50.18
N ILE A 40 -1.06 -26.94 49.80
CA ILE A 40 -1.04 -28.37 49.43
C ILE A 40 -2.06 -28.65 48.32
N GLY A 41 -1.89 -29.72 47.55
CA GLY A 41 -2.81 -30.10 46.48
C GLY A 41 -2.77 -29.08 45.33
N TYR A 42 -3.95 -28.61 44.91
CA TYR A 42 -4.13 -27.62 43.85
C TYR A 42 -4.38 -26.21 44.42
N GLY A 43 -3.40 -25.68 45.15
CA GLY A 43 -3.47 -24.31 45.69
C GLY A 43 -4.24 -24.16 47.02
N TYR A 44 -4.54 -25.25 47.73
CA TYR A 44 -5.25 -25.16 49.01
C TYR A 44 -4.37 -24.54 50.08
N THR A 45 -4.79 -23.41 50.65
CA THR A 45 -4.07 -22.72 51.73
C THR A 45 -4.71 -22.97 53.09
N PHE A 46 -3.90 -23.30 54.09
CA PHE A 46 -4.41 -23.59 55.45
C PHE A 46 -4.86 -22.32 56.19
N GLU A 47 -4.32 -21.17 55.80
CA GLU A 47 -4.55 -19.88 56.44
C GLU A 47 -5.90 -19.28 56.09
N ARG A 48 -6.41 -19.56 54.89
CA ARG A 48 -7.64 -18.96 54.34
C ARG A 48 -8.90 -19.80 54.58
N ASN A 49 -8.77 -20.97 55.20
CA ASN A 49 -9.81 -21.99 55.24
C ASN A 49 -10.10 -22.50 56.66
N ASP A 50 -11.33 -22.96 56.86
CA ASP A 50 -11.76 -23.75 58.03
C ASP A 50 -11.47 -25.22 57.74
N ASN A 51 -10.26 -25.66 58.10
CA ASN A 51 -9.66 -26.87 57.54
C ASN A 51 -10.46 -28.12 57.91
N ILE A 52 -10.90 -28.29 59.16
CA ILE A 52 -11.60 -29.51 59.59
C ILE A 52 -12.85 -29.79 58.76
N ALA A 53 -13.73 -28.79 58.60
CA ALA A 53 -15.00 -28.97 57.92
C ALA A 53 -14.80 -29.38 56.46
N LEU A 54 -13.86 -28.72 55.79
CA LEU A 54 -13.56 -28.94 54.37
C LEU A 54 -12.91 -30.31 54.13
N TRP A 55 -11.96 -30.72 54.98
CA TRP A 55 -11.31 -32.02 54.85
C TRP A 55 -12.23 -33.19 55.17
N GLN A 56 -13.18 -33.02 56.11
CA GLN A 56 -14.24 -34.00 56.37
C GLN A 56 -15.20 -34.12 55.18
N ALA A 57 -15.66 -32.98 54.65
CA ALA A 57 -16.56 -32.95 53.50
C ALA A 57 -15.93 -33.57 52.24
N ALA A 58 -14.62 -33.38 52.05
CA ALA A 58 -13.85 -34.00 50.97
C ALA A 58 -13.66 -35.53 51.13
N GLY A 59 -14.06 -36.10 52.27
CA GLY A 59 -13.93 -37.54 52.53
C GLY A 59 -12.48 -38.02 52.66
N ILE A 60 -11.54 -37.12 52.98
CA ILE A 60 -10.11 -37.46 53.06
C ILE A 60 -9.85 -38.21 54.37
N THR A 61 -9.24 -39.39 54.25
CA THR A 61 -8.91 -40.20 55.42
C THR A 61 -7.62 -39.68 56.06
N LEU A 62 -7.73 -39.23 57.31
CA LEU A 62 -6.61 -38.79 58.15
C LEU A 62 -6.44 -39.70 59.37
N THR A 63 -5.20 -39.91 59.78
CA THR A 63 -4.86 -40.56 61.05
C THR A 63 -5.28 -39.69 62.24
N THR A 64 -5.39 -40.28 63.44
CA THR A 64 -5.69 -39.53 64.68
C THR A 64 -4.67 -38.41 64.95
N GLY A 65 -3.40 -38.64 64.58
CA GLY A 65 -2.33 -37.63 64.69
C GLY A 65 -2.53 -36.46 63.73
N GLU A 66 -2.81 -36.73 62.45
CA GLU A 66 -3.09 -35.70 61.44
C GLU A 66 -4.34 -34.88 61.78
N TRP A 67 -5.40 -35.51 62.30
CA TRP A 67 -6.60 -34.80 62.80
C TRP A 67 -6.28 -33.83 63.94
N THR A 68 -5.41 -34.23 64.86
CA THR A 68 -5.00 -33.39 65.98
C THR A 68 -4.21 -32.17 65.47
N ILE A 69 -3.37 -32.36 64.46
CA ILE A 69 -2.58 -31.28 63.85
C ILE A 69 -3.49 -30.32 63.07
N LEU A 70 -4.47 -30.83 62.31
CA LEU A 70 -5.46 -29.99 61.62
C LEU A 70 -6.27 -29.12 62.62
N GLN A 71 -6.63 -29.68 63.78
CA GLN A 71 -7.26 -28.93 64.87
C GLN A 71 -6.37 -27.84 65.46
N GLN A 72 -5.07 -28.12 65.58
CA GLN A 72 -4.10 -27.12 66.02
C GLN A 72 -3.94 -26.00 64.99
N ILE A 73 -3.98 -26.31 63.70
CA ILE A 73 -3.96 -25.32 62.62
C ILE A 73 -5.21 -24.43 62.72
N ASP A 74 -6.43 -24.98 62.78
CA ASP A 74 -7.66 -24.17 62.84
C ASP A 74 -7.76 -23.26 64.07
N SER A 75 -7.17 -23.68 65.20
CA SER A 75 -7.16 -22.90 66.44
C SER A 75 -5.98 -21.93 66.59
N ALA A 76 -5.03 -21.94 65.64
CA ALA A 76 -3.83 -21.10 65.68
C ALA A 76 -4.04 -19.72 65.03
N SER A 77 -3.20 -18.75 65.41
CA SER A 77 -3.14 -17.46 64.69
C SER A 77 -2.61 -17.64 63.26
N SER A 78 -2.93 -16.72 62.34
CA SER A 78 -2.56 -16.84 60.92
C SER A 78 -1.07 -17.10 60.69
N ALA A 79 -0.17 -16.45 61.45
CA ALA A 79 1.27 -16.66 61.35
C ALA A 79 1.73 -18.03 61.90
N GLN A 80 0.98 -18.62 62.82
CA GLN A 80 1.27 -19.94 63.39
C GLN A 80 0.73 -21.07 62.52
N LYS A 81 -0.38 -20.85 61.80
CA LYS A 81 -0.95 -21.82 60.85
C LYS A 81 0.08 -22.33 59.86
N THR A 82 0.80 -21.42 59.21
CA THR A 82 1.85 -21.74 58.23
C THR A 82 2.95 -22.62 58.83
N VAL A 83 3.44 -22.24 60.01
CA VAL A 83 4.52 -22.98 60.68
C VAL A 83 4.07 -24.38 61.06
N ILE A 84 2.87 -24.54 61.62
CA ILE A 84 2.33 -25.85 62.03
C ILE A 84 2.09 -26.72 60.79
N ALA A 85 1.49 -26.17 59.73
CA ALA A 85 1.26 -26.88 58.48
C ALA A 85 2.57 -27.39 57.85
N LEU A 86 3.58 -26.52 57.70
CA LEU A 86 4.86 -26.89 57.08
C LEU A 86 5.68 -27.89 57.89
N THR A 87 5.65 -27.81 59.23
CA THR A 87 6.55 -28.59 60.09
C THR A 87 5.93 -29.85 60.67
N GLN A 88 4.59 -29.93 60.74
CA GLN A 88 3.90 -31.01 61.45
C GLN A 88 2.91 -31.77 60.55
N PHE A 89 2.31 -31.11 59.55
CA PHE A 89 1.27 -31.76 58.74
C PHE A 89 1.87 -32.60 57.60
N GLY A 90 2.14 -33.88 57.90
CA GLY A 90 2.84 -34.82 57.01
C GLY A 90 1.96 -35.59 56.01
N LYS A 91 0.68 -35.22 55.81
CA LYS A 91 -0.20 -35.92 54.86
C LYS A 91 0.32 -35.75 53.44
N THR A 92 0.46 -36.86 52.73
CA THR A 92 0.63 -36.85 51.27
C THR A 92 -0.74 -37.00 50.61
N LEU A 93 -1.14 -36.04 49.79
CA LEU A 93 -2.41 -36.07 49.05
C LEU A 93 -2.23 -36.82 47.73
N THR A 94 -3.17 -37.67 47.35
CA THR A 94 -3.29 -38.14 45.96
C THR A 94 -3.95 -37.07 45.08
N HIS A 95 -3.89 -37.22 43.75
CA HIS A 95 -4.63 -36.34 42.84
C HIS A 95 -6.14 -36.35 43.11
N SER A 96 -6.72 -37.52 43.43
CA SER A 96 -8.16 -37.62 43.71
C SER A 96 -8.54 -36.93 45.02
N GLU A 97 -7.72 -37.06 46.06
CA GLU A 97 -7.93 -36.36 47.33
C GLU A 97 -7.78 -34.84 47.16
N ALA A 98 -6.79 -34.40 46.38
CA ALA A 98 -6.60 -32.97 46.07
C ALA A 98 -7.77 -32.38 45.27
N LYS A 99 -8.32 -33.12 44.28
CA LYS A 99 -9.52 -32.69 43.54
C LYS A 99 -10.76 -32.67 44.43
N ALA A 100 -10.94 -33.66 45.30
CA ALA A 100 -12.06 -33.69 46.25
C ALA A 100 -12.00 -32.51 47.24
N LEU A 101 -10.81 -32.14 47.71
CA LEU A 101 -10.63 -30.96 48.56
C LEU A 101 -10.90 -29.66 47.79
N LEU A 102 -10.46 -29.57 46.53
CA LEU A 102 -10.73 -28.44 45.66
C LEU A 102 -12.24 -28.25 45.45
N GLU A 103 -12.98 -29.32 45.19
CA GLU A 103 -14.44 -29.31 45.01
C GLU A 103 -15.19 -28.71 46.20
N GLN A 104 -14.67 -28.90 47.42
CA GLN A 104 -15.27 -28.30 48.64
C GLN A 104 -14.86 -26.85 48.87
N THR A 105 -13.77 -26.38 48.25
CA THR A 105 -13.13 -25.12 48.62
C THR A 105 -13.35 -24.01 47.62
N TYR A 106 -13.48 -24.32 46.33
CA TYR A 106 -13.65 -23.31 45.29
C TYR A 106 -14.92 -22.47 45.50
N GLN A 107 -15.96 -23.04 46.11
CA GLN A 107 -17.26 -22.40 46.33
C GLN A 107 -17.16 -21.07 47.09
N LYS A 108 -16.14 -20.91 47.95
CA LYS A 108 -15.88 -19.64 48.65
C LYS A 108 -15.53 -18.48 47.71
N TYR A 109 -15.06 -18.78 46.51
CA TYR A 109 -14.58 -17.81 45.52
C TYR A 109 -15.61 -17.51 44.43
N GLU A 110 -16.88 -17.89 44.65
CA GLU A 110 -18.02 -17.63 43.75
C GLU A 110 -18.59 -16.22 43.87
N SER A 111 -18.31 -15.52 44.98
CA SER A 111 -18.93 -14.22 45.33
C SER A 111 -18.88 -13.18 44.19
N PRO A 112 -17.73 -12.93 43.52
CA PRO A 112 -17.69 -12.03 42.36
C PRO A 112 -18.64 -12.40 41.21
N ALA A 113 -18.80 -13.70 40.94
CA ALA A 113 -19.70 -14.17 39.89
C ALA A 113 -21.18 -14.06 40.29
N ASP A 114 -21.48 -14.20 41.59
CA ASP A 114 -22.83 -14.00 42.13
C ASP A 114 -23.27 -12.54 42.03
N GLU A 115 -22.37 -11.59 42.29
CA GLU A 115 -22.63 -10.15 42.16
C GLU A 115 -22.99 -9.75 40.72
N LEU A 116 -22.29 -10.33 39.74
CA LEU A 116 -22.56 -10.15 38.31
C LEU A 116 -23.77 -10.97 37.83
N ALA A 117 -24.43 -11.72 38.72
CA ALA A 117 -25.52 -12.63 38.40
C ALA A 117 -25.20 -13.61 37.24
N MET A 118 -23.94 -14.05 37.13
CA MET A 118 -23.52 -14.94 36.05
C MET A 118 -24.18 -16.31 36.22
N PRO A 119 -24.81 -16.88 35.17
CA PRO A 119 -25.29 -18.25 35.23
C PRO A 119 -24.12 -19.23 35.37
N LEU A 120 -24.41 -20.50 35.65
CA LEU A 120 -23.41 -21.55 35.56
C LEU A 120 -22.91 -21.61 34.11
N SER A 121 -21.72 -21.10 33.83
CA SER A 121 -21.17 -20.94 32.49
C SER A 121 -19.64 -21.04 32.48
N TRP A 122 -19.05 -21.18 31.30
CA TRP A 122 -17.58 -21.15 31.14
C TRP A 122 -16.96 -19.83 31.61
N GLU A 123 -17.62 -18.70 31.33
CA GLU A 123 -17.18 -17.38 31.77
C GLU A 123 -17.17 -17.28 33.30
N ARG A 124 -18.17 -17.87 33.96
CA ARG A 124 -18.21 -17.98 35.42
C ARG A 124 -17.06 -18.83 35.95
N VAL A 125 -16.74 -19.95 35.29
CA VAL A 125 -15.57 -20.76 35.66
C VAL A 125 -14.28 -19.94 35.59
N ALA A 126 -14.09 -19.13 34.53
CA ALA A 126 -12.91 -18.29 34.38
C ALA A 126 -12.80 -17.27 35.53
N LEU A 127 -13.88 -16.55 35.84
CA LEU A 127 -13.88 -15.58 36.95
C LEU A 127 -13.62 -16.25 38.31
N VAL A 128 -14.18 -17.43 38.55
CA VAL A 128 -13.94 -18.20 39.78
C VAL A 128 -12.48 -18.66 39.87
N SER A 129 -11.87 -19.09 38.76
CA SER A 129 -10.42 -19.42 38.72
C SER A 129 -9.56 -18.20 39.04
N VAL A 130 -9.87 -17.05 38.45
CA VAL A 130 -9.18 -15.77 38.71
C VAL A 130 -9.31 -15.40 40.20
N THR A 131 -10.52 -15.53 40.75
CA THR A 131 -10.83 -15.20 42.14
C THR A 131 -10.16 -16.16 43.13
N TYR A 132 -10.11 -17.45 42.82
CA TYR A 132 -9.38 -18.45 43.60
C TYR A 132 -7.90 -18.06 43.74
N ASN A 133 -7.30 -17.60 42.64
CA ASN A 133 -5.91 -17.19 42.60
C ASN A 133 -5.63 -15.86 43.35
N ARG A 134 -6.40 -14.80 43.06
CA ARG A 134 -6.10 -13.44 43.59
C ARG A 134 -6.75 -13.16 44.94
N GLY A 135 -7.79 -13.90 45.28
CA GLY A 135 -8.70 -13.59 46.38
C GLY A 135 -9.70 -12.50 46.01
N GLU A 136 -10.88 -12.59 46.63
CA GLU A 136 -12.03 -11.72 46.39
C GLU A 136 -11.70 -10.20 46.49
N PRO A 137 -11.01 -9.69 47.53
CA PRO A 137 -10.74 -8.24 47.63
C PRO A 137 -9.90 -7.67 46.48
N ALA A 138 -9.00 -8.49 45.91
CA ALA A 138 -8.16 -8.08 44.80
C ALA A 138 -8.93 -8.04 43.48
N VAL A 139 -9.89 -8.96 43.29
CA VAL A 139 -10.80 -8.95 42.13
C VAL A 139 -11.66 -7.70 42.15
N HIS A 140 -12.32 -7.41 43.28
CA HIS A 140 -13.15 -6.21 43.42
C HIS A 140 -12.37 -4.91 43.20
N SER A 141 -11.19 -4.77 43.81
CA SER A 141 -10.45 -3.50 43.72
C SER A 141 -9.75 -3.27 42.37
N LYS A 142 -9.44 -4.32 41.60
CA LYS A 142 -8.59 -4.21 40.41
C LYS A 142 -9.26 -4.55 39.09
N MET A 143 -10.45 -5.15 39.11
CA MET A 143 -11.18 -5.58 37.90
C MET A 143 -12.48 -4.80 37.68
N GLN A 144 -12.57 -3.53 38.10
CA GLN A 144 -13.79 -2.73 37.89
C GLN A 144 -14.17 -2.62 36.41
N ASP A 145 -13.21 -2.41 35.51
CA ASP A 145 -13.46 -2.36 34.07
C ASP A 145 -14.01 -3.69 33.51
N PHE A 146 -13.63 -4.83 34.09
CA PHE A 146 -14.23 -6.14 33.75
C PHE A 146 -15.72 -6.16 34.09
N TYR A 147 -16.11 -5.67 35.27
CA TYR A 147 -17.52 -5.61 35.67
C TYR A 147 -18.30 -4.70 34.71
N SER A 148 -17.75 -3.52 34.41
CA SER A 148 -18.36 -2.61 33.43
C SER A 148 -18.50 -3.25 32.05
N ALA A 149 -17.49 -3.99 31.58
CA ALA A 149 -17.53 -4.70 30.31
C ALA A 149 -18.62 -5.79 30.26
N ILE A 150 -18.80 -6.55 31.35
CA ILE A 150 -19.90 -7.51 31.47
C ILE A 150 -21.26 -6.80 31.41
N GLU A 151 -21.41 -5.67 32.11
CA GLU A 151 -22.65 -4.88 32.14
C GLU A 151 -23.00 -4.29 30.77
N THR A 152 -22.01 -3.77 30.03
CA THR A 152 -22.20 -3.21 28.67
C THR A 152 -22.32 -4.30 27.60
N GLY A 153 -21.88 -5.52 27.88
CA GLY A 153 -21.86 -6.61 26.91
C GLY A 153 -20.61 -6.64 26.03
N ASP A 154 -19.56 -5.91 26.40
CA ASP A 154 -18.28 -5.87 25.69
C ASP A 154 -17.40 -7.05 26.13
N ARG A 155 -17.51 -8.17 25.41
CA ARG A 155 -16.75 -9.38 25.74
C ARG A 155 -15.26 -9.23 25.43
N ALA A 156 -14.88 -8.40 24.44
CA ALA A 156 -13.50 -8.15 24.10
C ALA A 156 -12.77 -7.42 25.23
N GLU A 157 -13.37 -6.37 25.78
CA GLU A 157 -12.85 -5.67 26.95
C GLU A 157 -12.77 -6.61 28.16
N ALA A 158 -13.82 -7.39 28.44
CA ALA A 158 -13.81 -8.34 29.56
C ALA A 158 -12.68 -9.39 29.41
N TRP A 159 -12.43 -9.88 28.20
CA TRP A 159 -11.34 -10.80 27.89
C TRP A 159 -9.97 -10.16 28.11
N PHE A 160 -9.78 -8.92 27.65
CA PHE A 160 -8.55 -8.14 27.85
C PHE A 160 -8.23 -7.96 29.34
N GLN A 161 -9.25 -7.62 30.14
CA GLN A 161 -9.12 -7.42 31.58
C GLN A 161 -8.68 -8.70 32.31
N ILE A 162 -9.07 -9.88 31.82
CA ILE A 162 -8.58 -11.17 32.33
C ILE A 162 -7.13 -11.41 31.88
N ARG A 163 -6.80 -11.13 30.61
CA ARG A 163 -5.51 -11.49 30.01
C ARG A 163 -4.36 -10.58 30.44
N TYR A 164 -4.52 -9.26 30.35
CA TYR A 164 -3.40 -8.30 30.41
C TYR A 164 -3.33 -7.47 31.70
N LYS A 165 -4.43 -7.31 32.45
CA LYS A 165 -4.44 -6.50 33.68
C LYS A 165 -3.93 -7.24 34.93
N ALA A 166 -2.74 -7.81 34.81
CA ALA A 166 -2.07 -8.60 35.83
C ALA A 166 -0.81 -7.90 36.38
N GLN A 167 -0.86 -6.61 36.69
CA GLN A 167 0.30 -5.94 37.29
C GLN A 167 0.71 -6.59 38.61
N THR A 168 1.91 -7.18 38.62
CA THR A 168 2.72 -7.43 39.80
C THR A 168 4.09 -6.79 39.53
N THR A 169 4.62 -6.01 40.47
CA THR A 169 5.91 -5.31 40.33
C THR A 169 7.13 -6.26 40.47
N ASN A 170 6.92 -7.58 40.44
CA ASN A 170 7.95 -8.56 40.73
C ASN A 170 8.11 -9.57 39.57
N PRO A 171 9.21 -9.49 38.79
CA PRO A 171 9.41 -10.28 37.58
C PRO A 171 9.47 -11.80 37.84
N THR A 172 9.74 -12.23 39.08
CA THR A 172 9.82 -13.67 39.44
C THR A 172 8.48 -14.35 39.68
N TYR A 173 7.38 -13.60 39.74
CA TYR A 173 6.00 -14.13 39.82
C TYR A 173 5.30 -14.12 38.47
N ALA A 174 5.96 -13.53 37.46
CA ALA A 174 5.34 -13.06 36.25
C ALA A 174 5.10 -14.21 35.25
N ASP A 175 6.03 -15.17 35.15
CA ASP A 175 5.99 -16.32 34.21
C ASP A 175 4.75 -17.23 34.40
N GLY A 176 4.46 -17.63 35.65
CA GLY A 176 3.33 -18.52 35.98
C GLY A 176 1.97 -17.81 35.90
N ILE A 177 1.95 -16.49 36.12
CA ILE A 177 0.74 -15.68 36.02
C ILE A 177 0.37 -15.50 34.55
N ALA A 178 1.32 -15.19 33.66
CA ALA A 178 1.04 -14.97 32.24
C ALA A 178 0.38 -16.19 31.56
N LYS A 179 0.92 -17.40 31.79
CA LYS A 179 0.35 -18.64 31.25
C LYS A 179 -1.06 -18.93 31.79
N ARG A 180 -1.29 -18.63 33.06
CA ARG A 180 -2.58 -18.79 33.71
C ARG A 180 -3.62 -17.81 33.18
N ARG A 181 -3.24 -16.54 32.99
CA ARG A 181 -4.13 -15.53 32.43
C ARG A 181 -4.49 -15.83 30.99
N TYR A 182 -3.54 -16.33 30.20
CA TYR A 182 -3.83 -16.87 28.87
C TYR A 182 -4.88 -17.99 28.96
N TYR A 183 -4.66 -19.00 29.81
CA TYR A 183 -5.62 -20.10 29.93
C TYR A 183 -7.02 -19.64 30.39
N GLU A 184 -7.08 -18.72 31.36
CA GLU A 184 -8.35 -18.16 31.86
C GLU A 184 -9.03 -17.27 30.81
N SER A 185 -8.27 -16.53 29.99
CA SER A 185 -8.82 -15.74 28.89
C SER A 185 -9.31 -16.62 27.74
N GLU A 186 -8.60 -17.71 27.41
CA GLU A 186 -9.08 -18.71 26.45
C GLU A 186 -10.35 -19.40 26.93
N LEU A 187 -10.42 -19.73 28.23
CA LEU A 187 -11.60 -20.30 28.86
C LEU A 187 -12.78 -19.32 28.83
N PHE A 188 -12.52 -18.05 29.12
CA PHE A 188 -13.52 -16.99 29.02
C PHE A 188 -14.00 -16.82 27.57
N GLY A 189 -13.05 -16.89 26.63
CA GLY A 189 -13.25 -16.83 25.18
C GLY A 189 -13.52 -15.41 24.70
N LEU A 190 -12.77 -14.95 23.70
CA LEU A 190 -13.01 -13.65 23.06
C LEU A 190 -14.36 -13.68 22.32
N TYR A 191 -14.48 -14.48 21.27
CA TYR A 191 -15.73 -14.83 20.58
C TYR A 191 -15.62 -16.25 20.00
N GLU A 192 -16.74 -16.94 19.79
CA GLU A 192 -16.73 -18.31 19.23
C GLU A 192 -16.31 -18.25 17.75
N ALA A 193 -15.24 -18.97 17.40
CA ALA A 193 -14.52 -18.85 16.13
C ALA A 193 -15.32 -19.10 14.84
N ALA A 194 -16.54 -19.65 14.92
CA ALA A 194 -17.37 -19.99 13.76
C ALA A 194 -18.48 -18.96 13.46
N VAL A 195 -18.65 -17.93 14.30
CA VAL A 195 -19.81 -17.01 14.27
C VAL A 195 -19.40 -15.57 14.64
N LEU A 196 -18.20 -15.12 14.26
CA LEU A 196 -17.81 -13.73 14.47
C LEU A 196 -18.65 -12.83 13.56
N ASP A 197 -19.28 -11.79 14.14
CA ASP A 197 -20.00 -10.76 13.39
C ASP A 197 -19.21 -9.43 13.43
N GLU A 198 -19.65 -8.45 12.62
CA GLU A 198 -19.00 -7.15 12.49
C GLU A 198 -18.89 -6.40 13.83
N VAL A 199 -19.96 -6.41 14.64
CA VAL A 199 -19.98 -5.72 15.95
C VAL A 199 -18.93 -6.33 16.87
N GLN A 200 -18.82 -7.66 16.88
CA GLN A 200 -17.82 -8.38 17.67
C GLN A 200 -16.40 -8.10 17.18
N ALA A 201 -16.17 -8.05 15.86
CA ALA A 201 -14.86 -7.71 15.30
C ALA A 201 -14.45 -6.26 15.63
N LYS A 202 -15.38 -5.31 15.50
CA LYS A 202 -15.17 -3.91 15.89
C LYS A 202 -14.84 -3.78 17.39
N GLN A 203 -15.52 -4.52 18.26
CA GLN A 203 -15.19 -4.54 19.69
C GLN A 203 -13.78 -5.06 19.99
N ILE A 204 -13.29 -6.05 19.23
CA ILE A 204 -11.91 -6.56 19.37
C ILE A 204 -10.89 -5.45 19.06
N TYR A 205 -11.05 -4.75 17.93
CA TYR A 205 -10.12 -3.69 17.56
C TYR A 205 -10.27 -2.43 18.40
N ALA A 206 -11.49 -2.07 18.82
CA ALA A 206 -11.71 -0.98 19.76
C ALA A 206 -11.02 -1.22 21.10
N MET A 207 -11.00 -2.48 21.58
CA MET A 207 -10.22 -2.89 22.75
C MET A 207 -8.73 -2.78 22.48
N TYR A 208 -8.25 -3.30 21.34
CA TYR A 208 -6.84 -3.26 20.97
C TYR A 208 -6.30 -1.83 20.94
N ASN A 209 -6.96 -0.93 20.21
CA ASN A 209 -6.52 0.46 20.03
C ASN A 209 -6.52 1.22 21.37
N ARG A 210 -7.54 1.01 22.21
CA ARG A 210 -7.64 1.65 23.53
C ARG A 210 -6.51 1.26 24.47
N HIS A 211 -6.03 0.02 24.36
CA HIS A 211 -5.04 -0.55 25.28
C HIS A 211 -3.71 -0.87 24.60
N HIS A 212 -3.44 -0.32 23.43
CA HIS A 212 -2.30 -0.66 22.57
C HIS A 212 -0.97 -0.64 23.35
N ASP A 213 -0.65 0.48 24.01
CA ASP A 213 0.56 0.63 24.83
C ASP A 213 0.66 -0.41 25.95
N ALA A 214 -0.46 -0.71 26.62
CA ALA A 214 -0.49 -1.68 27.72
C ALA A 214 -0.31 -3.11 27.22
N ILE A 215 -0.82 -3.41 26.02
CA ILE A 215 -0.61 -4.69 25.34
C ILE A 215 0.85 -4.81 24.92
N LEU A 216 1.45 -3.79 24.29
CA LEU A 216 2.85 -3.79 23.88
C LEU A 216 3.82 -3.87 25.07
N ASP A 217 3.57 -3.13 26.16
CA ASP A 217 4.36 -3.21 27.39
C ASP A 217 4.32 -4.62 27.99
N TYR A 218 3.13 -5.23 27.99
CA TYR A 218 2.97 -6.62 28.43
C TYR A 218 3.72 -7.57 27.49
N GLU A 219 3.44 -7.54 26.18
CA GLU A 219 4.07 -8.45 25.21
C GLU A 219 5.59 -8.29 25.19
N SER A 220 6.14 -7.07 25.28
CA SER A 220 7.59 -6.85 25.37
C SER A 220 8.19 -7.40 26.68
N THR A 221 7.54 -7.18 27.82
CA THR A 221 7.96 -7.70 29.13
C THR A 221 7.95 -9.24 29.18
N PHE A 222 6.99 -9.87 28.50
CA PHE A 222 6.72 -11.31 28.57
C PHE A 222 7.16 -12.11 27.33
N SER A 223 7.58 -11.47 26.24
CA SER A 223 7.99 -12.08 24.95
C SER A 223 9.15 -13.07 25.09
N SER A 224 10.20 -12.69 25.83
CA SER A 224 11.34 -13.57 26.16
C SER A 224 10.93 -14.78 27.02
N GLN A 225 9.73 -14.76 27.59
CA GLN A 225 9.16 -15.80 28.42
C GLN A 225 8.15 -16.68 27.67
N ILE A 226 7.60 -16.27 26.52
CA ILE A 226 6.74 -17.11 25.67
C ILE A 226 7.47 -18.39 25.26
N GLY A 227 8.74 -18.27 24.83
CA GLY A 227 9.61 -19.40 24.51
C GLY A 227 9.88 -20.32 25.71
N LYS A 228 10.05 -19.76 26.92
CA LYS A 228 10.25 -20.54 28.16
C LYS A 228 8.97 -21.17 28.70
N ALA A 229 7.84 -20.47 28.68
CA ALA A 229 6.52 -20.92 29.11
C ALA A 229 5.97 -22.06 28.24
N ASN A 230 6.32 -22.06 26.94
CA ASN A 230 6.07 -23.17 26.02
C ASN A 230 7.00 -24.37 26.25
N SER A 231 8.17 -24.18 26.89
CA SER A 231 9.15 -25.23 27.18
C SER A 231 9.03 -25.85 28.59
N ASP A 232 8.20 -25.26 29.47
CA ASP A 232 8.10 -25.67 30.87
C ASP A 232 7.17 -26.90 31.06
N TYR A 233 7.67 -27.91 31.76
CA TYR A 233 7.51 -29.34 31.44
C TYR A 233 6.16 -30.03 31.69
N HIS A 234 5.05 -29.36 32.05
CA HIS A 234 3.88 -30.05 32.63
C HIS A 234 2.47 -29.59 32.23
N LEU A 235 2.28 -28.94 31.08
CA LEU A 235 0.94 -28.66 30.53
C LEU A 235 0.78 -29.36 29.18
N THR A 236 0.50 -30.67 29.22
CA THR A 236 0.53 -31.56 28.04
C THR A 236 -0.84 -31.88 27.45
N ASP A 237 -1.93 -31.25 27.87
CA ASP A 237 -3.24 -31.53 27.25
C ASP A 237 -4.17 -30.30 27.26
N ASN A 238 -4.45 -29.79 26.05
CA ASN A 238 -5.56 -28.92 25.65
C ASN A 238 -5.41 -27.39 25.49
N SER A 239 -4.23 -26.84 25.26
CA SER A 239 -4.19 -25.66 24.37
C SER A 239 -2.85 -25.59 23.65
N SER A 240 -2.92 -25.25 22.37
CA SER A 240 -1.80 -24.71 21.59
C SER A 240 -0.94 -23.74 22.41
N LYS A 241 0.32 -23.62 22.01
CA LYS A 241 1.30 -22.64 22.50
C LYS A 241 0.63 -21.28 22.78
N VAL A 242 1.10 -20.54 23.79
CA VAL A 242 0.67 -19.14 24.00
C VAL A 242 0.78 -18.42 22.64
N GLN A 243 -0.36 -17.96 22.12
CA GLN A 243 -0.47 -17.35 20.79
C GLN A 243 -0.12 -15.86 20.86
N THR A 244 0.52 -15.35 19.81
CA THR A 244 0.85 -13.92 19.67
C THR A 244 -0.41 -13.06 19.64
N LEU A 245 -0.24 -11.76 19.90
CA LEU A 245 -1.28 -10.75 19.73
C LEU A 245 -1.97 -10.86 18.36
N GLU A 246 -1.17 -10.92 17.29
CA GLU A 246 -1.61 -11.05 15.90
C GLU A 246 -2.55 -12.25 15.68
N ASN A 247 -2.22 -13.43 16.23
CA ASN A 247 -3.09 -14.61 16.15
C ASN A 247 -4.46 -14.40 16.82
N SER A 248 -4.52 -13.54 17.85
CA SER A 248 -5.76 -13.22 18.56
C SER A 248 -6.62 -12.23 17.76
N LEU A 249 -6.00 -11.39 16.93
CA LEU A 249 -6.65 -10.38 16.09
C LEU A 249 -7.03 -10.92 14.71
N GLN A 250 -6.31 -11.92 14.19
CA GLN A 250 -6.38 -12.38 12.79
C GLN A 250 -7.82 -12.58 12.28
N LYS A 251 -8.68 -13.27 13.04
CA LYS A 251 -10.04 -13.55 12.59
C LYS A 251 -10.92 -12.31 12.49
N ALA A 252 -10.70 -11.35 13.40
CA ALA A 252 -11.38 -10.07 13.32
C ALA A 252 -10.82 -9.26 12.14
N ALA A 253 -9.50 -9.31 11.92
CA ALA A 253 -8.85 -8.70 10.77
C ALA A 253 -9.44 -9.23 9.46
N ASP A 254 -9.46 -10.55 9.30
CA ASP A 254 -9.99 -11.24 8.11
C ASP A 254 -11.43 -10.83 7.83
N LEU A 255 -12.28 -10.76 8.88
CA LEU A 255 -13.67 -10.34 8.72
C LEU A 255 -13.79 -8.86 8.35
N LEU A 256 -13.07 -7.96 9.01
CA LEU A 256 -13.12 -6.52 8.68
C LEU A 256 -12.61 -6.27 7.26
N LYS A 257 -11.50 -6.89 6.88
CA LYS A 257 -10.99 -6.86 5.49
C LYS A 257 -12.03 -7.41 4.51
N GLN A 258 -12.70 -8.51 4.85
CA GLN A 258 -13.74 -9.07 3.99
C GLN A 258 -14.92 -8.12 3.80
N LEU A 259 -15.30 -7.37 4.83
CA LEU A 259 -16.45 -6.47 4.83
C LEU A 259 -16.15 -5.12 4.15
N TYR A 260 -14.95 -4.60 4.34
CA TYR A 260 -14.62 -3.21 4.01
C TYR A 260 -13.56 -3.04 2.92
N VAL A 261 -12.79 -4.10 2.63
CA VAL A 261 -11.65 -4.01 1.73
C VAL A 261 -11.90 -4.86 0.46
N PRO A 262 -11.70 -4.29 -0.74
CA PRO A 262 -11.71 -5.05 -1.99
C PRO A 262 -10.79 -6.28 -1.93
N GLU A 263 -11.19 -7.40 -2.55
CA GLU A 263 -10.47 -8.68 -2.43
C GLU A 263 -8.98 -8.57 -2.76
N ALA A 264 -8.65 -7.81 -3.81
CA ALA A 264 -7.27 -7.62 -4.28
C ALA A 264 -6.36 -6.95 -3.24
N LEU A 265 -6.91 -6.12 -2.36
CA LEU A 265 -6.15 -5.30 -1.40
C LEU A 265 -6.08 -5.94 0.00
N ARG A 266 -6.76 -7.06 0.25
CA ARG A 266 -6.82 -7.62 1.63
C ARG A 266 -5.49 -8.13 2.16
N SER A 267 -4.58 -8.54 1.27
CA SER A 267 -3.26 -9.04 1.62
C SER A 267 -2.24 -7.97 1.96
N THR A 268 -2.46 -6.71 1.54
CA THR A 268 -1.54 -5.59 1.79
C THR A 268 -1.65 -5.07 3.22
N ILE A 269 -2.83 -5.23 3.85
CA ILE A 269 -3.08 -4.76 5.21
C ILE A 269 -2.51 -5.73 6.25
N ASN A 270 -1.70 -5.23 7.17
CA ASN A 270 -1.27 -5.99 8.33
C ASN A 270 -2.36 -5.93 9.44
N PRO A 271 -2.72 -7.05 10.10
CA PRO A 271 -3.69 -7.03 11.20
C PRO A 271 -3.39 -6.06 12.35
N LEU A 272 -2.13 -5.65 12.54
CA LEU A 272 -1.75 -4.72 13.61
C LEU A 272 -2.06 -3.25 13.27
N ASP A 273 -2.27 -2.97 11.99
CA ASP A 273 -2.38 -1.61 11.42
C ASP A 273 -3.86 -1.30 11.07
N ILE A 274 -4.80 -1.98 11.73
CA ILE A 274 -6.24 -1.71 11.60
C ILE A 274 -6.68 -0.77 12.72
N GLN A 275 -7.18 0.39 12.33
CA GLN A 275 -7.64 1.43 13.24
C GLN A 275 -9.15 1.70 13.08
N LEU A 276 -9.83 1.95 14.21
CA LEU A 276 -11.26 2.28 14.24
C LEU A 276 -11.46 3.69 14.79
N ALA A 277 -12.37 4.45 14.19
CA ALA A 277 -12.85 5.70 14.76
C ALA A 277 -13.46 5.44 16.16
N SER A 278 -13.02 6.21 17.16
CA SER A 278 -13.42 6.00 18.54
C SER A 278 -14.63 6.85 18.95
N ASP A 279 -15.64 6.23 19.56
CA ASP A 279 -16.81 6.92 20.12
C ASP A 279 -16.49 7.95 21.23
N GLN A 280 -15.26 7.95 21.78
CA GLN A 280 -14.86 8.77 22.92
C GLN A 280 -13.35 9.07 22.90
N GLN A 281 -12.95 10.23 22.36
CA GLN A 281 -11.71 10.87 22.81
C GLN A 281 -12.05 11.90 23.89
N THR A 282 -11.87 11.53 25.15
CA THR A 282 -11.63 12.53 26.21
C THR A 282 -10.17 12.95 26.12
N ASP A 283 -9.90 14.25 26.08
CA ASP A 283 -8.53 14.70 26.28
C ASP A 283 -8.04 14.33 27.71
N LEU A 284 -6.73 14.46 27.93
CA LEU A 284 -6.09 14.23 29.24
C LEU A 284 -6.62 15.13 30.39
N SER A 285 -7.59 16.00 30.13
CA SER A 285 -8.28 16.85 31.10
C SER A 285 -9.76 16.50 31.32
N GLY A 286 -10.28 15.46 30.65
CA GLY A 286 -11.67 15.03 30.77
C GLY A 286 -12.68 15.95 30.06
N GLY A 287 -12.23 16.74 29.08
CA GLY A 287 -13.12 17.51 28.21
C GLY A 287 -13.71 16.65 27.09
N LYS A 288 -15.04 16.71 26.90
CA LYS A 288 -15.68 16.28 25.64
C LYS A 288 -15.33 17.29 24.55
N ARG A 289 -14.78 16.83 23.42
CA ARG A 289 -14.80 17.60 22.17
C ARG A 289 -16.13 17.34 21.46
N ASP A 290 -16.70 18.41 20.92
CA ASP A 290 -17.94 18.36 20.14
C ASP A 290 -17.65 17.78 18.75
N GLY A 291 -18.42 16.76 18.35
CA GLY A 291 -18.94 16.60 16.98
C GLY A 291 -18.04 16.03 15.86
N TYR A 292 -16.74 15.84 16.04
CA TYR A 292 -15.85 15.23 15.04
C TYR A 292 -15.03 14.12 15.70
N GLN A 293 -15.09 12.90 15.17
CA GLN A 293 -14.26 11.78 15.63
C GLN A 293 -13.06 11.64 14.68
N ASN A 294 -11.86 11.90 15.17
CA ASN A 294 -10.64 11.81 14.38
C ASN A 294 -10.01 10.42 14.54
N ASN A 295 -9.62 9.82 13.42
CA ASN A 295 -8.72 8.68 13.34
C ASN A 295 -7.49 9.10 12.51
N THR A 296 -6.30 8.74 12.95
CA THR A 296 -5.06 9.13 12.26
C THR A 296 -4.14 7.93 12.25
N GLY A 297 -3.75 7.53 11.03
CA GLY A 297 -2.82 6.45 10.74
C GLY A 297 -1.40 6.78 11.16
N GLN A 298 -0.47 6.05 10.56
CA GLN A 298 0.98 6.10 10.73
C GLN A 298 1.63 6.23 9.34
N GLU A 299 2.95 6.13 9.29
CA GLU A 299 3.71 6.14 8.02
C GLU A 299 3.78 4.73 7.40
N GLN A 300 2.76 3.88 7.57
CA GLN A 300 2.68 2.53 7.01
C GLN A 300 1.26 2.26 6.52
N ASN A 301 1.09 1.29 5.61
CA ASN A 301 -0.21 0.84 5.11
C ASN A 301 -1.21 0.46 6.23
N ASP A 302 -2.10 1.38 6.57
CA ASP A 302 -3.13 1.26 7.58
C ASP A 302 -4.51 0.95 6.95
N LEU A 303 -5.41 0.37 7.75
CA LEU A 303 -6.84 0.29 7.45
C LEU A 303 -7.62 1.11 8.48
N LEU A 304 -8.15 2.26 8.07
CA LEU A 304 -8.91 3.17 8.92
C LEU A 304 -10.41 3.00 8.66
N ILE A 305 -11.17 2.58 9.66
CA ILE A 305 -12.62 2.36 9.54
C ILE A 305 -13.39 3.31 10.44
N GLY A 306 -14.28 4.09 9.85
CA GLY A 306 -15.22 4.98 10.49
C GLY A 306 -16.46 4.28 11.07
N ASN A 307 -17.39 5.10 11.57
CA ASN A 307 -18.67 4.70 12.13
C ASN A 307 -19.81 5.49 11.48
N ASP A 308 -21.05 5.31 11.94
CA ASP A 308 -22.23 5.97 11.37
C ASP A 308 -22.33 7.48 11.74
N GLN A 309 -21.22 8.16 12.02
CA GLN A 309 -21.15 9.58 12.34
C GLN A 309 -20.09 10.23 11.46
N ASN A 310 -20.16 11.55 11.31
CA ASN A 310 -19.13 12.33 10.64
C ASN A 310 -17.73 12.12 11.27
N ASN A 311 -16.83 11.52 10.50
CA ASN A 311 -15.48 11.18 10.87
C ASN A 311 -14.46 12.04 10.13
N ILE A 312 -13.26 12.14 10.71
CA ILE A 312 -12.07 12.68 10.03
C ILE A 312 -11.03 11.57 10.05
N LEU A 313 -10.70 11.02 8.89
CA LEU A 313 -9.73 9.94 8.69
C LEU A 313 -8.51 10.52 7.97
N ASN A 314 -7.32 10.39 8.55
CA ASN A 314 -6.06 10.79 7.93
C ASN A 314 -5.12 9.60 7.90
N GLY A 315 -4.68 9.15 6.71
CA GLY A 315 -3.75 8.03 6.55
C GLY A 315 -2.34 8.37 6.99
N LEU A 316 -1.82 9.49 6.48
CA LEU A 316 -0.44 9.99 6.59
C LEU A 316 0.47 9.46 5.49
N GLY A 317 1.20 8.38 5.70
CA GLY A 317 2.15 7.87 4.72
C GLY A 317 1.98 6.37 4.52
N GLY A 318 2.21 5.88 3.31
CA GLY A 318 1.99 4.48 2.95
C GLY A 318 0.76 4.32 2.05
N ASN A 319 0.44 3.07 1.70
CA ASN A 319 -0.72 2.75 0.85
C ASN A 319 -1.89 2.33 1.74
N ASP A 320 -2.65 3.31 2.20
CA ASP A 320 -3.70 3.19 3.20
C ASP A 320 -5.06 2.87 2.59
N ILE A 321 -5.96 2.35 3.43
CA ILE A 321 -7.36 2.15 3.08
C ILE A 321 -8.24 2.85 4.11
N LEU A 322 -8.92 3.92 3.69
CA LEU A 322 -9.80 4.72 4.53
C LEU A 322 -11.25 4.45 4.18
N VAL A 323 -12.05 4.09 5.17
CA VAL A 323 -13.46 3.73 5.00
C VAL A 323 -14.32 4.57 5.93
N GLY A 324 -15.03 5.57 5.39
CA GLY A 324 -15.87 6.51 6.16
C GLY A 324 -17.08 5.81 6.79
N GLY A 325 -17.93 5.23 5.95
CA GLY A 325 -19.12 4.51 6.39
C GLY A 325 -20.39 5.31 6.11
N ALA A 326 -21.03 5.85 7.14
CA ALA A 326 -22.24 6.68 6.98
C ALA A 326 -22.08 7.97 7.76
N GLY A 327 -22.64 9.05 7.23
CA GLY A 327 -22.39 10.41 7.75
C GLY A 327 -21.49 11.19 6.80
N ASN A 328 -21.31 12.48 7.07
CA ASN A 328 -20.47 13.31 6.20
C ASN A 328 -19.02 13.24 6.70
N ASP A 329 -18.24 12.36 6.10
CA ASP A 329 -16.88 12.08 6.49
C ASP A 329 -15.87 12.98 5.77
N THR A 330 -14.66 13.06 6.32
CA THR A 330 -13.52 13.73 5.71
C THR A 330 -12.36 12.74 5.66
N LEU A 331 -11.95 12.36 4.46
CA LEU A 331 -10.92 11.36 4.22
C LEU A 331 -9.71 12.03 3.55
N ASN A 332 -8.53 11.84 4.12
CA ASN A 332 -7.26 12.31 3.59
C ASN A 332 -6.30 11.12 3.60
N GLY A 333 -5.94 10.60 2.43
CA GLY A 333 -4.99 9.50 2.31
C GLY A 333 -3.61 9.94 2.84
N GLY A 334 -3.02 10.90 2.15
CA GLY A 334 -1.69 11.41 2.45
C GLY A 334 -0.73 10.95 1.36
N THR A 335 0.53 10.70 1.69
CA THR A 335 1.53 10.28 0.70
C THR A 335 1.48 8.76 0.48
N GLY A 336 1.42 8.32 -0.77
CA GLY A 336 1.38 6.91 -1.14
C GLY A 336 0.09 6.56 -1.87
N ASN A 337 -0.04 5.33 -2.35
CA ASN A 337 -1.16 4.96 -3.21
C ASN A 337 -2.35 4.49 -2.37
N ASP A 338 -3.24 5.41 -2.03
CA ASP A 338 -4.32 5.20 -1.06
C ASP A 338 -5.63 4.74 -1.70
N THR A 339 -6.50 4.12 -0.91
CA THR A 339 -7.88 3.80 -1.28
C THR A 339 -8.87 4.47 -0.33
N LEU A 340 -9.61 5.46 -0.84
CA LEU A 340 -10.59 6.24 -0.09
C LEU A 340 -12.01 5.78 -0.43
N ILE A 341 -12.75 5.31 0.58
CA ILE A 341 -14.12 4.78 0.45
C ILE A 341 -15.03 5.60 1.37
N GLY A 342 -15.75 6.60 0.84
CA GLY A 342 -16.59 7.47 1.67
C GLY A 342 -17.81 6.75 2.24
N GLY A 343 -18.63 6.17 1.37
CA GLY A 343 -19.78 5.37 1.76
C GLY A 343 -21.11 6.06 1.46
N GLN A 344 -21.89 6.38 2.50
CA GLN A 344 -23.19 7.05 2.41
C GLN A 344 -23.11 8.48 2.94
N ASP A 345 -23.90 9.37 2.33
CA ASP A 345 -23.97 10.80 2.62
C ASP A 345 -22.77 11.58 2.02
N SER A 346 -22.74 12.90 2.25
CA SER A 346 -21.83 13.80 1.53
C SER A 346 -20.45 13.85 2.17
N ASP A 347 -19.54 13.04 1.67
CA ASP A 347 -18.15 12.95 2.11
C ASP A 347 -17.23 13.99 1.46
N THR A 348 -16.08 14.22 2.08
CA THR A 348 -15.05 15.16 1.61
C THR A 348 -13.71 14.43 1.49
N TYR A 349 -13.20 14.34 0.27
CA TYR A 349 -11.92 13.71 -0.04
C TYR A 349 -10.88 14.82 -0.19
N ILE A 350 -9.87 14.82 0.68
CA ILE A 350 -8.79 15.82 0.68
C ILE A 350 -7.63 15.23 -0.08
N TYR A 351 -7.06 16.06 -0.95
CA TYR A 351 -5.93 15.74 -1.79
C TYR A 351 -4.95 16.92 -1.81
N SER A 352 -3.67 16.62 -1.77
CA SER A 352 -2.55 17.57 -1.74
C SER A 352 -1.46 17.15 -2.70
N GLN A 353 -0.53 18.06 -2.97
CA GLN A 353 0.65 17.74 -3.77
C GLN A 353 1.53 16.67 -3.09
N GLY A 354 1.95 15.66 -3.85
CA GLY A 354 2.81 14.57 -3.40
C GLY A 354 2.05 13.42 -2.73
N ASP A 355 0.73 13.38 -2.90
CA ASP A 355 -0.12 12.33 -2.36
C ASP A 355 0.04 11.03 -3.19
N GLY A 356 0.40 11.06 -4.48
CA GLY A 356 0.71 9.86 -5.27
C GLY A 356 -0.43 9.41 -6.21
N VAL A 357 -0.72 8.10 -6.26
CA VAL A 357 -1.78 7.52 -7.11
C VAL A 357 -2.89 6.91 -6.26
N ASP A 358 -3.97 7.68 -6.06
CA ASP A 358 -5.07 7.30 -5.17
C ASP A 358 -6.28 6.76 -5.92
N THR A 359 -6.98 5.83 -5.29
CA THR A 359 -8.28 5.33 -5.73
C THR A 359 -9.40 5.83 -4.83
N LEU A 360 -10.41 6.46 -5.43
CA LEU A 360 -11.60 6.97 -4.78
C LEU A 360 -12.84 6.14 -5.18
N ILE A 361 -13.58 5.66 -4.18
CA ILE A 361 -14.83 4.94 -4.34
C ILE A 361 -15.95 5.69 -3.60
N ASP A 362 -16.74 6.46 -4.35
CA ASP A 362 -17.88 7.22 -3.83
C ASP A 362 -19.20 6.58 -4.29
N SER A 363 -19.71 5.63 -3.51
CA SER A 363 -20.79 4.73 -3.98
C SER A 363 -22.15 5.40 -4.20
N ASP A 364 -22.38 6.58 -3.63
CA ASP A 364 -23.63 7.33 -3.77
C ASP A 364 -23.50 8.63 -4.59
N GLY A 365 -22.28 8.97 -5.00
CA GLY A 365 -21.94 10.12 -5.83
C GLY A 365 -22.10 11.48 -5.14
N SER A 366 -22.40 11.53 -3.84
CA SER A 366 -22.82 12.75 -3.14
C SER A 366 -21.71 13.53 -2.43
N GLY A 367 -20.46 13.06 -2.54
CA GLY A 367 -19.29 13.69 -1.94
C GLY A 367 -18.74 14.91 -2.69
N GLN A 368 -17.52 15.30 -2.34
CA GLN A 368 -16.74 16.37 -3.01
C GLN A 368 -15.24 16.11 -2.88
N ILE A 369 -14.47 16.56 -3.87
CA ILE A 369 -13.00 16.52 -3.86
C ILE A 369 -12.47 17.91 -3.50
N VAL A 370 -11.52 17.98 -2.56
CA VAL A 370 -10.81 19.19 -2.18
C VAL A 370 -9.33 19.01 -2.46
N TRP A 371 -8.84 19.69 -3.48
CA TRP A 371 -7.44 19.65 -3.91
C TRP A 371 -6.73 20.95 -3.54
N ASP A 372 -5.64 20.89 -2.78
CA ASP A 372 -4.90 22.08 -2.29
C ASP A 372 -5.83 23.14 -1.66
N LEU A 373 -6.77 22.69 -0.82
CA LEU A 373 -7.80 23.53 -0.17
C LEU A 373 -8.81 24.17 -1.15
N VAL A 374 -8.86 23.71 -2.40
CA VAL A 374 -9.80 24.16 -3.42
C VAL A 374 -10.74 23.02 -3.78
N ASN A 375 -12.05 23.26 -3.63
CA ASN A 375 -13.06 22.31 -4.03
C ASN A 375 -13.12 22.17 -5.56
N ILE A 376 -13.03 20.95 -6.05
CA ILE A 376 -13.19 20.56 -7.45
C ILE A 376 -14.65 20.12 -7.64
N GLN A 377 -15.52 21.08 -7.98
CA GLN A 377 -16.96 20.84 -8.15
C GLN A 377 -17.58 21.81 -9.16
N GLY A 378 -18.45 21.31 -10.03
CA GLY A 378 -19.14 22.15 -11.00
C GLY A 378 -19.24 21.49 -12.35
N ASP A 379 -19.45 22.31 -13.38
CA ASP A 379 -19.57 21.79 -14.74
C ASP A 379 -18.26 21.92 -15.54
N ALA A 380 -18.18 21.23 -16.67
CA ALA A 380 -17.00 21.25 -17.53
C ALA A 380 -16.51 22.64 -17.90
N ASN A 381 -17.36 23.69 -17.89
CA ASN A 381 -16.96 25.05 -18.23
C ASN A 381 -16.37 25.81 -17.05
N ALA A 382 -16.80 25.50 -15.83
CA ALA A 382 -16.37 26.14 -14.59
C ALA A 382 -16.47 25.13 -13.44
N LEU A 383 -15.34 24.49 -13.18
CA LEU A 383 -15.14 23.48 -12.14
C LEU A 383 -14.92 24.08 -10.75
N SER A 384 -14.61 25.37 -10.67
CA SER A 384 -14.66 26.16 -9.44
C SER A 384 -14.50 27.64 -9.80
N ASP A 385 -14.45 28.51 -8.78
CA ASP A 385 -14.02 29.90 -8.98
C ASP A 385 -12.53 30.01 -9.39
N LYS A 386 -11.72 28.98 -9.13
CA LYS A 386 -10.30 28.87 -9.55
C LYS A 386 -10.18 28.22 -10.93
N TRP A 387 -10.91 27.13 -11.16
CA TRP A 387 -10.71 26.20 -12.28
C TRP A 387 -11.75 26.38 -13.39
N LYS A 388 -11.30 26.57 -14.64
CA LYS A 388 -12.20 26.64 -15.81
C LYS A 388 -11.71 25.79 -16.96
N LYS A 389 -12.64 25.38 -17.83
CA LYS A 389 -12.30 24.67 -19.07
C LYS A 389 -11.28 25.44 -19.86
N PHE A 390 -10.17 24.79 -20.13
CA PHE A 390 -9.28 25.19 -21.19
C PHE A 390 -9.66 24.41 -22.47
N ASN A 391 -9.73 23.07 -22.37
CA ASN A 391 -10.12 22.17 -23.47
C ASN A 391 -10.91 20.95 -22.93
N THR A 392 -11.11 19.91 -23.76
CA THR A 392 -11.90 18.71 -23.44
C THR A 392 -11.35 17.85 -22.30
N HIS A 393 -10.09 17.98 -21.92
CA HIS A 393 -9.42 17.18 -20.89
C HIS A 393 -8.64 18.02 -19.89
N VAL A 394 -8.64 19.35 -20.01
CA VAL A 394 -7.86 20.24 -19.15
C VAL A 394 -8.73 21.35 -18.56
N TRP A 395 -8.65 21.49 -17.24
CA TRP A 395 -9.09 22.65 -16.48
C TRP A 395 -7.88 23.48 -16.07
N GLN A 396 -7.93 24.79 -16.33
CA GLN A 396 -6.82 25.71 -16.05
C GLN A 396 -7.19 26.71 -14.97
N ASP A 397 -6.23 27.06 -14.11
CA ASP A 397 -6.39 28.13 -13.12
C ASP A 397 -6.47 29.49 -13.85
N GLN A 398 -7.50 30.25 -13.50
CA GLN A 398 -7.72 31.61 -14.00
C GLN A 398 -6.59 32.61 -13.69
N LYS A 399 -5.81 32.36 -12.62
CA LYS A 399 -4.75 33.24 -12.11
C LYS A 399 -3.35 32.68 -12.34
N ASN A 400 -3.19 31.36 -12.37
CA ASN A 400 -1.92 30.69 -12.62
C ASN A 400 -2.06 29.65 -13.76
N PRO A 401 -1.97 30.05 -15.03
CA PRO A 401 -2.12 29.13 -16.16
C PRO A 401 -1.14 27.94 -16.19
N GLN A 402 -0.08 27.97 -15.38
CA GLN A 402 0.98 26.96 -15.27
C GLN A 402 0.69 25.85 -14.23
N ASP A 403 -0.49 25.84 -13.62
CA ASP A 403 -0.92 24.81 -12.66
C ASP A 403 -2.20 24.16 -13.20
N PRO A 404 -2.22 23.46 -14.36
CA PRO A 404 -3.43 22.86 -14.90
C PRO A 404 -3.85 21.60 -14.13
N ILE A 405 -5.14 21.27 -14.18
CA ILE A 405 -5.68 19.96 -13.81
C ILE A 405 -6.11 19.27 -15.11
N SER A 406 -5.53 18.12 -15.40
CA SER A 406 -5.96 17.24 -16.48
C SER A 406 -6.99 16.24 -15.96
N TYR A 407 -7.89 15.77 -16.82
CA TYR A 407 -8.84 14.74 -16.48
C TYR A 407 -9.16 13.86 -17.68
N ASN A 408 -9.35 12.57 -17.42
CA ASN A 408 -9.71 11.59 -18.43
C ASN A 408 -10.87 10.72 -17.93
N LEU A 409 -11.75 10.27 -18.83
CA LEU A 409 -12.84 9.38 -18.50
C LEU A 409 -12.70 8.08 -19.30
N GLN A 410 -12.24 7.04 -18.63
CA GLN A 410 -12.16 5.69 -19.18
C GLN A 410 -13.51 4.98 -19.05
N THR A 411 -13.86 4.15 -20.03
CA THR A 411 -15.02 3.25 -19.93
C THR A 411 -14.53 1.82 -19.93
N GLU A 412 -14.81 1.11 -18.84
CA GLU A 412 -14.38 -0.27 -18.63
C GLU A 412 -15.16 -1.25 -19.52
N THR A 413 -14.65 -2.47 -19.64
CA THR A 413 -15.26 -3.54 -20.45
C THR A 413 -16.69 -3.89 -20.02
N ASP A 414 -17.04 -3.66 -18.75
CA ASP A 414 -18.39 -3.87 -18.20
C ASP A 414 -19.31 -2.64 -18.32
N GLY A 415 -18.80 -1.54 -18.88
CA GLY A 415 -19.51 -0.29 -19.10
C GLY A 415 -19.51 0.66 -17.89
N SER A 416 -18.84 0.30 -16.79
CA SER A 416 -18.50 1.28 -15.74
C SER A 416 -17.54 2.34 -16.29
N GLN A 417 -17.46 3.49 -15.62
CA GLN A 417 -16.53 4.56 -16.01
C GLN A 417 -15.58 4.87 -14.88
N THR A 418 -14.34 5.16 -15.23
CA THR A 418 -13.29 5.57 -14.29
C THR A 418 -12.86 6.97 -14.67
N LEU A 419 -13.03 7.93 -13.76
CA LEU A 419 -12.59 9.31 -13.97
C LEU A 419 -11.21 9.50 -13.33
N TYR A 420 -10.21 9.77 -14.15
CA TYR A 420 -8.87 10.15 -13.72
C TYR A 420 -8.82 11.68 -13.61
N ILE A 421 -8.30 12.18 -12.49
CA ILE A 421 -7.99 13.60 -12.28
C ILE A 421 -6.52 13.69 -11.95
N ILE A 422 -5.77 14.47 -12.72
CA ILE A 422 -4.31 14.51 -12.70
C ILE A 422 -3.87 15.94 -12.45
N LYS A 423 -2.96 16.14 -11.51
CA LYS A 423 -2.41 17.47 -11.20
C LYS A 423 -1.04 17.37 -10.56
N ASN A 424 -0.04 18.04 -11.13
CA ASN A 424 1.31 18.17 -10.57
C ASN A 424 1.98 16.82 -10.24
N GLY A 425 1.80 15.81 -11.09
CA GLY A 425 2.34 14.45 -10.92
C GLY A 425 1.42 13.49 -10.16
N ASP A 426 0.47 14.00 -9.38
CA ASP A 426 -0.45 13.15 -8.63
C ASP A 426 -1.69 12.75 -9.46
N VAL A 427 -2.19 11.54 -9.20
CA VAL A 427 -3.33 10.94 -9.92
C VAL A 427 -4.41 10.50 -8.94
N LEU A 428 -5.63 11.00 -9.13
CA LEU A 428 -6.83 10.53 -8.44
C LEU A 428 -7.73 9.76 -9.41
N LYS A 429 -7.85 8.47 -9.17
CA LYS A 429 -8.73 7.54 -9.89
C LYS A 429 -10.09 7.45 -9.19
N VAL A 430 -11.14 7.95 -9.81
CA VAL A 430 -12.52 7.82 -9.31
C VAL A 430 -13.21 6.64 -9.97
N ASP A 431 -13.33 5.55 -9.22
CA ASP A 431 -13.91 4.30 -9.68
C ASP A 431 -15.44 4.38 -9.80
N ASN A 432 -15.96 3.77 -10.86
CA ASN A 432 -17.40 3.70 -11.16
C ASN A 432 -18.11 5.05 -11.28
N TRP A 433 -17.38 6.12 -11.57
CA TRP A 433 -17.89 7.48 -11.69
C TRP A 433 -19.08 7.58 -12.67
N GLN A 434 -20.08 8.38 -12.30
CA GLN A 434 -21.21 8.76 -13.15
C GLN A 434 -21.29 10.29 -13.32
N PRO A 435 -21.86 10.79 -14.43
CA PRO A 435 -22.03 12.23 -14.61
C PRO A 435 -22.83 12.90 -13.50
N GLY A 436 -22.15 13.77 -12.74
CA GLY A 436 -22.71 14.50 -11.60
C GLY A 436 -22.17 14.03 -10.24
N ASP A 437 -21.50 12.88 -10.19
CA ASP A 437 -20.88 12.38 -8.97
C ASP A 437 -19.81 13.35 -8.49
N LEU A 438 -19.66 13.45 -7.17
CA LEU A 438 -18.75 14.37 -6.48
C LEU A 438 -19.04 15.85 -6.78
N GLY A 439 -20.23 16.15 -7.29
CA GLY A 439 -20.60 17.47 -7.80
C GLY A 439 -19.90 17.84 -9.10
N ILE A 440 -19.23 16.90 -9.77
CA ILE A 440 -18.51 17.09 -11.04
C ILE A 440 -19.42 16.68 -12.19
N SER A 441 -19.67 17.60 -13.12
CA SER A 441 -20.39 17.31 -14.36
C SER A 441 -19.54 17.70 -15.55
N LEU A 442 -19.06 16.72 -16.31
CA LEU A 442 -18.27 16.98 -17.52
C LEU A 442 -19.12 17.54 -18.69
N GLY A 443 -20.36 18.00 -18.42
CA GLY A 443 -21.36 18.40 -19.40
C GLY A 443 -21.81 17.21 -20.25
N ALA A 444 -22.79 17.44 -21.15
CA ALA A 444 -23.07 16.49 -22.23
C ALA A 444 -21.94 16.58 -23.28
N GLY A 445 -20.75 16.13 -22.86
CA GLY A 445 -19.47 16.23 -23.55
C GLY A 445 -18.79 14.88 -23.74
N ALA A 446 -19.08 13.88 -22.92
CA ALA A 446 -19.16 12.52 -23.43
C ALA A 446 -20.44 12.46 -24.26
N GLN A 447 -20.36 12.87 -25.53
CA GLN A 447 -21.32 12.31 -26.49
C GLN A 447 -21.27 10.79 -26.26
N PRO A 448 -22.39 10.05 -26.26
CA PRO A 448 -22.27 8.64 -26.60
C PRO A 448 -21.46 8.63 -27.89
N LEU A 449 -20.23 8.09 -27.84
CA LEU A 449 -19.38 7.99 -29.01
C LEU A 449 -20.28 7.47 -30.12
N ALA A 450 -20.22 8.10 -31.29
CA ALA A 450 -20.88 7.54 -32.47
C ALA A 450 -20.54 6.04 -32.48
N PRO A 451 -21.50 5.14 -32.77
CA PRO A 451 -21.25 3.70 -32.68
C PRO A 451 -19.91 3.38 -33.35
N LEU A 452 -18.95 2.92 -32.56
CA LEU A 452 -17.58 2.70 -33.02
C LEU A 452 -17.64 1.78 -34.21
N HIS A 453 -16.99 2.16 -35.31
CA HIS A 453 -16.87 1.23 -36.42
C HIS A 453 -15.86 0.16 -36.00
N THR A 454 -16.36 -1.05 -35.74
CA THR A 454 -15.51 -2.14 -35.24
C THR A 454 -14.82 -2.86 -36.40
N TYR A 455 -13.56 -3.23 -36.21
CA TYR A 455 -12.76 -4.10 -37.05
C TYR A 455 -12.16 -5.18 -36.16
N ASN A 456 -12.34 -6.45 -36.52
CA ASN A 456 -11.75 -7.58 -35.79
C ASN A 456 -10.80 -8.32 -36.72
N GLY A 457 -9.56 -8.52 -36.30
CA GLY A 457 -8.56 -9.31 -37.01
C GLY A 457 -8.90 -10.79 -37.09
N ASP A 458 -7.89 -11.60 -37.35
CA ASP A 458 -7.98 -13.01 -37.68
C ASP A 458 -8.92 -13.29 -38.87
N GLN A 459 -8.94 -12.38 -39.85
CA GLN A 459 -9.86 -12.42 -41.00
C GLN A 459 -9.19 -12.02 -42.30
N ARG A 460 -9.21 -12.91 -43.29
CA ARG A 460 -8.63 -12.66 -44.62
C ARG A 460 -9.64 -12.72 -45.75
N ALA A 461 -9.28 -12.15 -46.90
CA ALA A 461 -10.04 -12.28 -48.13
C ALA A 461 -10.07 -13.72 -48.69
N PRO A 462 -11.09 -14.10 -49.47
CA PRO A 462 -11.16 -15.43 -50.07
C PRO A 462 -10.04 -15.63 -51.12
N VAL A 463 -9.52 -16.87 -51.18
CA VAL A 463 -8.50 -17.25 -52.16
C VAL A 463 -9.15 -17.52 -53.52
N THR A 464 -8.61 -16.89 -54.56
CA THR A 464 -8.92 -17.16 -55.97
C THR A 464 -7.73 -17.81 -56.66
N VAL A 465 -7.98 -18.82 -57.49
CA VAL A 465 -6.92 -19.51 -58.25
C VAL A 465 -6.87 -18.94 -59.66
N ASN A 466 -5.83 -18.16 -59.95
CA ASN A 466 -5.60 -17.57 -61.28
C ASN A 466 -4.31 -18.12 -61.87
N ASN A 467 -4.40 -18.80 -63.02
CA ASN A 467 -3.26 -19.41 -63.71
C ASN A 467 -2.40 -20.36 -62.84
N GLY A 468 -2.97 -20.97 -61.80
CA GLY A 468 -2.27 -21.89 -60.90
C GLY A 468 -1.52 -21.22 -59.74
N MET A 469 -1.77 -19.93 -59.49
CA MET A 469 -1.32 -19.21 -58.28
C MET A 469 -2.54 -18.85 -57.43
N ASP A 470 -2.40 -18.99 -56.13
CA ASP A 470 -3.42 -18.64 -55.13
C ASP A 470 -3.27 -17.17 -54.77
N THR A 471 -4.33 -16.36 -54.96
CA THR A 471 -4.33 -14.91 -54.69
C THR A 471 -5.53 -14.50 -53.86
N TYR A 472 -5.34 -13.60 -52.90
CA TYR A 472 -6.41 -13.01 -52.10
C TYR A 472 -7.17 -11.94 -52.89
N ASP A 473 -8.51 -11.99 -52.85
CA ASP A 473 -9.38 -11.00 -53.48
C ASP A 473 -10.01 -10.05 -52.44
N TRP A 474 -9.21 -9.12 -51.93
CA TRP A 474 -9.66 -8.09 -50.99
C TRP A 474 -10.72 -7.14 -51.56
N SER A 475 -10.86 -7.09 -52.89
CA SER A 475 -11.93 -6.31 -53.53
C SER A 475 -13.32 -6.94 -53.36
N ALA A 476 -13.37 -8.22 -52.97
CA ALA A 476 -14.59 -8.97 -52.70
C ALA A 476 -15.04 -8.90 -51.22
N THR A 477 -14.31 -8.19 -50.37
CA THR A 477 -14.59 -8.09 -48.93
C THR A 477 -14.97 -6.69 -48.49
N SER A 478 -15.74 -6.58 -47.41
CA SER A 478 -16.06 -5.31 -46.75
C SER A 478 -16.33 -5.53 -45.26
N TRP A 479 -15.87 -4.63 -44.40
CA TRP A 479 -16.18 -4.67 -42.97
C TRP A 479 -17.66 -4.38 -42.71
N ALA A 480 -18.29 -5.23 -41.91
CA ALA A 480 -19.60 -4.98 -41.34
C ALA A 480 -19.46 -4.19 -40.04
N ALA A 481 -20.55 -3.55 -39.61
CA ALA A 481 -20.54 -2.71 -38.40
C ALA A 481 -20.19 -3.46 -37.10
N ASP A 482 -20.23 -4.79 -37.08
CA ASP A 482 -19.88 -5.64 -35.94
C ASP A 482 -18.42 -6.14 -35.98
N GLY A 483 -17.60 -5.63 -36.91
CA GLY A 483 -16.23 -6.09 -37.10
C GLY A 483 -16.09 -7.40 -37.88
N THR A 484 -17.16 -7.92 -38.46
CA THR A 484 -17.06 -9.09 -39.35
C THR A 484 -16.63 -8.67 -40.76
N LEU A 485 -15.61 -9.31 -41.31
CA LEU A 485 -15.21 -9.16 -42.71
C LEU A 485 -16.22 -9.90 -43.61
N THR A 486 -17.21 -9.17 -44.12
CA THR A 486 -18.23 -9.74 -45.02
C THR A 486 -17.57 -10.23 -46.30
N GLY A 487 -17.81 -11.51 -46.64
CA GLY A 487 -17.16 -12.18 -47.77
C GLY A 487 -15.76 -12.73 -47.45
N GLY A 488 -15.23 -12.46 -46.26
CA GLY A 488 -13.95 -12.96 -45.76
C GLY A 488 -14.02 -14.37 -45.19
N VAL A 489 -12.87 -14.85 -44.72
CA VAL A 489 -12.68 -16.16 -44.09
C VAL A 489 -11.83 -15.97 -42.84
N ALA A 490 -12.36 -16.41 -41.69
CA ALA A 490 -11.61 -16.42 -40.44
C ALA A 490 -10.35 -17.31 -40.56
N GLU A 491 -9.23 -16.82 -40.03
CA GLU A 491 -7.94 -17.50 -39.92
C GLU A 491 -7.27 -16.99 -38.66
N GLN A 492 -7.14 -17.87 -37.67
CA GLN A 492 -6.50 -17.54 -36.41
C GLN A 492 -5.00 -17.24 -36.60
N ASN A 493 -4.51 -16.27 -35.84
CA ASN A 493 -3.15 -15.74 -35.84
C ASN A 493 -2.73 -15.20 -37.21
N PHE A 494 -3.66 -14.56 -37.92
CA PHE A 494 -3.37 -14.03 -39.25
C PHE A 494 -2.82 -12.62 -39.15
N ASN A 495 -1.56 -12.43 -39.58
CA ASN A 495 -0.93 -11.11 -39.69
C ASN A 495 -1.78 -10.13 -40.53
N ASP A 496 -2.54 -9.31 -39.83
CA ASP A 496 -3.54 -8.43 -40.37
C ASP A 496 -2.93 -7.12 -40.83
N VAL A 497 -3.66 -6.48 -41.74
CA VAL A 497 -3.43 -5.08 -42.11
C VAL A 497 -4.78 -4.41 -42.04
N ILE A 498 -5.01 -3.58 -41.03
CA ILE A 498 -6.29 -2.91 -40.81
C ILE A 498 -6.05 -1.40 -40.82
N THR A 499 -6.87 -0.70 -41.60
CA THR A 499 -6.90 0.76 -41.62
C THR A 499 -8.31 1.20 -41.32
N GLY A 500 -8.44 1.97 -40.26
CA GLY A 500 -9.65 2.64 -39.83
C GLY A 500 -10.07 3.76 -40.78
N SER A 501 -11.00 4.55 -40.32
CA SER A 501 -11.75 5.53 -41.07
C SER A 501 -11.36 6.94 -40.64
N ALA A 502 -12.27 7.89 -40.79
CA ALA A 502 -12.09 9.26 -40.30
C ALA A 502 -13.07 9.56 -39.15
N GLN A 503 -13.57 8.50 -38.50
CA GLN A 503 -14.48 8.50 -37.36
C GLN A 503 -13.82 7.69 -36.25
N ALA A 504 -14.34 7.83 -35.02
CA ALA A 504 -13.99 6.96 -33.91
C ALA A 504 -14.25 5.49 -34.25
N ASP A 505 -13.19 4.70 -34.24
CA ASP A 505 -13.14 3.31 -34.64
C ASP A 505 -12.72 2.42 -33.47
N LYS A 506 -13.05 1.12 -33.54
CA LYS A 506 -12.53 0.10 -32.63
C LYS A 506 -11.83 -0.98 -33.42
N ILE A 507 -10.53 -1.16 -33.24
CA ILE A 507 -9.71 -2.12 -33.96
C ILE A 507 -9.17 -3.13 -32.95
N ASN A 508 -9.44 -4.42 -33.16
CA ASN A 508 -8.85 -5.51 -32.37
C ASN A 508 -8.04 -6.40 -33.33
N GLY A 509 -6.71 -6.47 -33.20
CA GLY A 509 -5.82 -7.31 -34.03
C GLY A 509 -5.95 -8.79 -33.71
N LEU A 510 -6.13 -9.12 -32.43
CA LEU A 510 -6.29 -10.47 -31.87
C LEU A 510 -5.00 -11.27 -31.87
N GLY A 511 -4.54 -11.79 -33.00
CA GLY A 511 -3.41 -12.69 -33.02
C GLY A 511 -2.64 -12.61 -34.32
N GLY A 512 -1.32 -12.76 -34.24
CA GLY A 512 -0.45 -12.58 -35.38
C GLY A 512 0.30 -11.26 -35.26
N ASN A 513 1.27 -11.04 -36.15
CA ASN A 513 1.98 -9.76 -36.19
C ASN A 513 1.25 -8.83 -37.15
N ASP A 514 0.51 -7.89 -36.58
CA ASP A 514 -0.49 -7.07 -37.25
C ASP A 514 0.02 -5.66 -37.55
N ALA A 515 -0.56 -5.03 -38.56
CA ALA A 515 -0.38 -3.60 -38.82
C ALA A 515 -1.72 -2.89 -38.71
N LEU A 516 -1.88 -2.08 -37.67
CA LEU A 516 -3.14 -1.43 -37.29
C LEU A 516 -2.99 0.10 -37.39
N ASP A 517 -3.94 0.76 -38.04
CA ASP A 517 -3.94 2.21 -38.26
C ASP A 517 -5.35 2.74 -37.96
N GLY A 518 -5.52 3.54 -36.90
CA GLY A 518 -6.81 4.13 -36.52
C GLY A 518 -7.32 5.15 -37.54
N GLY A 519 -6.41 5.95 -38.07
CA GLY A 519 -6.66 6.91 -39.13
C GLY A 519 -6.96 8.30 -38.59
N ALA A 520 -8.21 8.71 -38.54
CA ALA A 520 -8.58 9.94 -37.86
C ALA A 520 -9.84 9.70 -37.05
N GLY A 521 -9.96 10.29 -35.88
CA GLY A 521 -10.99 9.90 -34.93
C GLY A 521 -10.41 9.86 -33.53
N ASN A 522 -11.24 9.47 -32.57
CA ASN A 522 -10.72 9.09 -31.26
C ASN A 522 -10.92 7.60 -31.20
N ASP A 523 -9.86 6.86 -31.49
CA ASP A 523 -9.91 5.45 -31.82
C ASP A 523 -9.56 4.59 -30.61
N GLN A 524 -10.03 3.34 -30.62
CA GLN A 524 -9.67 2.32 -29.65
C GLN A 524 -8.97 1.19 -30.39
N ILE A 525 -7.70 0.95 -30.09
CA ILE A 525 -6.87 -0.03 -30.78
C ILE A 525 -6.30 -1.01 -29.76
N ASP A 526 -6.41 -2.30 -30.06
CA ASP A 526 -5.87 -3.41 -29.27
C ASP A 526 -5.11 -4.33 -30.25
N GLY A 527 -3.79 -4.44 -30.11
CA GLY A 527 -2.93 -5.27 -30.96
C GLY A 527 -3.22 -6.76 -30.75
N GLY A 528 -3.13 -7.22 -29.51
CA GLY A 528 -3.45 -8.59 -29.13
C GLY A 528 -2.19 -9.44 -28.95
N GLU A 529 -2.18 -10.69 -29.44
CA GLU A 529 -0.99 -11.55 -29.38
C GLU A 529 -0.11 -11.38 -30.63
N GLY A 530 1.14 -11.01 -30.47
CA GLY A 530 2.09 -10.91 -31.57
C GLY A 530 2.93 -9.64 -31.46
N ASN A 531 3.85 -9.47 -32.39
CA ASN A 531 4.63 -8.24 -32.47
C ASN A 531 3.98 -7.33 -33.51
N ASP A 532 3.32 -6.28 -33.05
CA ASP A 532 2.43 -5.45 -33.83
C ASP A 532 3.07 -4.11 -34.21
N LEU A 533 2.55 -3.52 -35.28
CA LEU A 533 2.84 -2.15 -35.70
C LEU A 533 1.55 -1.36 -35.63
N ILE A 534 1.44 -0.49 -34.64
CA ILE A 534 0.20 0.24 -34.35
C ILE A 534 0.42 1.73 -34.58
N ALA A 535 -0.58 2.38 -35.16
CA ALA A 535 -0.63 3.83 -35.23
C ALA A 535 -2.06 4.33 -34.94
N GLY A 536 -2.19 5.32 -34.04
CA GLY A 536 -3.47 5.90 -33.66
C GLY A 536 -4.03 6.77 -34.77
N GLY A 537 -3.23 7.74 -35.21
CA GLY A 537 -3.57 8.66 -36.27
C GLY A 537 -3.75 10.07 -35.76
N ALA A 538 -4.90 10.68 -36.04
CA ALA A 538 -5.21 12.03 -35.58
C ALA A 538 -6.48 12.03 -34.72
N GLY A 539 -6.44 12.74 -33.61
CA GLY A 539 -7.41 12.72 -32.53
C GLY A 539 -6.85 12.04 -31.28
N SER A 540 -7.67 11.93 -30.25
CA SER A 540 -7.23 11.37 -28.97
C SER A 540 -7.54 9.88 -28.93
N ASP A 541 -6.51 9.06 -29.01
CA ASP A 541 -6.63 7.63 -29.18
C ASP A 541 -6.35 6.86 -27.89
N ILE A 542 -6.91 5.66 -27.77
CA ILE A 542 -6.59 4.69 -26.72
C ILE A 542 -5.99 3.46 -27.40
N ILE A 543 -4.77 3.13 -27.04
CA ILE A 543 -3.99 2.08 -27.69
C ILE A 543 -3.48 1.09 -26.64
N HIS A 544 -3.69 -0.20 -26.89
CA HIS A 544 -3.07 -1.32 -26.20
C HIS A 544 -2.20 -2.09 -27.20
N GLY A 545 -0.91 -2.24 -26.91
CA GLY A 545 0.01 -3.11 -27.67
C GLY A 545 -0.42 -4.56 -27.53
N GLY A 546 -0.42 -5.05 -26.30
CA GLY A 546 -0.86 -6.40 -25.96
C GLY A 546 0.33 -7.26 -25.58
N ALA A 547 0.43 -8.46 -26.15
CA ALA A 547 1.49 -9.40 -25.81
C ALA A 547 2.45 -9.58 -26.99
N GLY A 548 3.70 -9.17 -26.81
CA GLY A 548 4.74 -9.24 -27.82
C GLY A 548 5.59 -7.98 -27.77
N ASN A 549 6.52 -7.84 -28.73
CA ASN A 549 7.29 -6.59 -28.82
C ASN A 549 6.67 -5.72 -29.90
N ASP A 550 5.98 -4.68 -29.47
CA ASP A 550 5.14 -3.83 -30.28
C ASP A 550 5.82 -2.50 -30.62
N GLU A 551 5.44 -1.95 -31.76
CA GLU A 551 5.87 -0.64 -32.23
C GLU A 551 4.64 0.26 -32.34
N ILE A 552 4.52 1.20 -31.42
CA ILE A 552 3.34 2.08 -31.30
C ILE A 552 3.72 3.50 -31.69
N LEU A 553 3.06 4.05 -32.71
CA LEU A 553 3.22 5.42 -33.20
C LEU A 553 1.89 6.16 -33.09
N SER A 554 1.53 6.64 -31.90
CA SER A 554 0.16 7.09 -31.60
C SER A 554 -0.31 8.20 -32.53
N ALA A 555 0.54 9.19 -32.79
CA ALA A 555 0.13 10.40 -33.49
C ALA A 555 0.37 10.37 -35.01
N THR A 556 0.52 9.20 -35.63
CA THR A 556 0.78 9.07 -37.07
C THR A 556 -0.11 8.06 -37.77
N GLY A 557 -0.15 8.08 -39.11
CA GLY A 557 -0.82 7.03 -39.89
C GLY A 557 0.20 6.06 -40.52
N LEU A 558 -0.26 4.88 -40.93
CA LEU A 558 0.54 3.86 -41.62
C LEU A 558 0.34 3.86 -43.14
N ASN A 559 1.24 3.19 -43.86
CA ASN A 559 1.09 2.95 -45.30
C ASN A 559 1.51 1.52 -45.66
N VAL A 560 0.84 0.55 -45.01
CA VAL A 560 1.11 -0.87 -45.16
C VAL A 560 0.20 -1.47 -46.24
N PRO A 561 0.75 -2.17 -47.27
CA PRO A 561 -0.09 -2.80 -48.27
C PRO A 561 -0.65 -4.16 -47.80
N GLN A 562 -1.92 -4.40 -48.12
CA GLN A 562 -2.58 -5.71 -47.97
C GLN A 562 -1.82 -6.85 -48.66
N ARG A 563 -1.86 -8.04 -48.04
CA ARG A 563 -1.25 -9.27 -48.55
C ARG A 563 -1.94 -9.76 -49.83
N LYS A 564 -1.21 -10.03 -50.93
CA LYS A 564 -1.81 -10.43 -52.22
C LYS A 564 -1.89 -11.94 -52.42
N ALA A 565 -1.00 -12.71 -51.81
CA ALA A 565 -0.96 -14.17 -51.91
C ALA A 565 -0.57 -14.84 -50.58
N PRO A 566 -0.98 -16.11 -50.34
CA PRO A 566 -0.61 -16.86 -49.14
C PRO A 566 0.89 -17.15 -48.98
N ASP A 567 1.72 -16.86 -49.98
CA ASP A 567 3.18 -16.99 -49.96
C ASP A 567 3.90 -15.63 -50.03
N ASP A 568 3.15 -14.51 -50.03
CA ASP A 568 3.74 -13.19 -49.84
C ASP A 568 4.42 -13.15 -48.47
N THR A 569 5.69 -12.77 -48.49
CA THR A 569 6.54 -12.61 -47.32
C THR A 569 7.35 -11.33 -47.46
N TRP A 570 7.42 -10.54 -46.39
CA TRP A 570 8.31 -9.40 -46.32
C TRP A 570 9.77 -9.87 -46.42
N GLN A 571 10.58 -9.14 -47.17
CA GLN A 571 11.97 -9.51 -47.43
C GLN A 571 12.91 -8.61 -46.65
N VAL A 572 13.66 -9.23 -45.73
CA VAL A 572 14.65 -8.53 -44.92
C VAL A 572 15.70 -7.84 -45.80
N PRO A 573 15.92 -6.52 -45.63
CA PRO A 573 17.01 -5.83 -46.30
C PRO A 573 18.37 -6.42 -45.91
N ALA A 574 19.26 -6.58 -46.90
CA ALA A 574 20.56 -7.20 -46.68
C ALA A 574 21.39 -6.44 -45.62
N GLY A 575 21.88 -7.18 -44.61
CA GLY A 575 22.72 -6.63 -43.55
C GLY A 575 21.95 -6.01 -42.38
N LYS A 576 20.62 -6.19 -42.31
CA LYS A 576 19.78 -5.80 -41.17
C LYS A 576 19.28 -7.04 -40.41
N THR A 577 19.01 -6.87 -39.13
CA THR A 577 18.36 -7.88 -38.28
C THR A 577 16.86 -7.57 -38.23
N VAL A 578 16.02 -8.59 -38.30
CA VAL A 578 14.56 -8.41 -38.17
C VAL A 578 14.20 -8.39 -36.70
N TRP A 579 13.39 -7.43 -36.31
CA TRP A 579 12.78 -7.38 -34.98
C TRP A 579 11.38 -7.98 -35.04
N ALA A 580 10.47 -7.31 -35.75
CA ALA A 580 9.13 -7.79 -36.02
C ALA A 580 8.88 -7.81 -37.52
N GLN A 581 7.93 -8.64 -37.97
CA GLN A 581 7.50 -8.62 -39.37
C GLN A 581 6.12 -9.20 -39.55
N GLY A 582 5.35 -8.54 -40.41
CA GLY A 582 4.16 -9.07 -41.03
C GLY A 582 4.44 -9.78 -42.35
N SER A 583 3.37 -10.17 -43.04
CA SER A 583 3.48 -10.78 -44.37
C SER A 583 3.97 -9.78 -45.45
N THR A 584 3.79 -8.47 -45.25
CA THR A 584 4.12 -7.42 -46.22
C THR A 584 4.91 -6.24 -45.65
N TRP A 585 5.10 -6.21 -44.34
CA TRP A 585 5.80 -5.17 -43.60
C TRP A 585 6.85 -5.80 -42.67
N GLY A 586 7.79 -5.00 -42.19
CA GLY A 586 8.73 -5.46 -41.18
C GLY A 586 9.54 -4.34 -40.55
N ILE A 587 9.98 -4.58 -39.32
CA ILE A 587 10.80 -3.69 -38.51
C ILE A 587 12.19 -4.31 -38.44
N ALA A 588 13.20 -3.56 -38.85
CA ALA A 588 14.56 -4.06 -38.92
C ALA A 588 15.55 -3.16 -38.18
N ASN A 589 16.36 -3.77 -37.33
CA ASN A 589 17.45 -3.11 -36.64
C ASN A 589 18.66 -2.86 -37.57
N ASN A 590 19.20 -1.65 -37.51
CA ASN A 590 20.39 -1.21 -38.20
C ASN A 590 21.68 -1.56 -37.40
N PRO A 591 22.87 -1.55 -38.03
CA PRO A 591 24.15 -1.79 -37.34
C PRO A 591 24.51 -0.81 -36.20
N ASN A 592 23.68 0.21 -35.98
CA ASN A 592 23.87 1.26 -34.99
C ASN A 592 22.78 1.23 -33.89
N ASN A 593 22.03 0.13 -33.74
CA ASN A 593 20.86 0.04 -32.85
C ASN A 593 19.77 1.10 -33.13
N THR A 594 19.46 1.32 -34.41
CA THR A 594 18.31 2.15 -34.80
C THR A 594 17.36 1.32 -35.65
N TYR A 595 16.05 1.57 -35.53
CA TYR A 595 15.04 0.78 -36.21
C TYR A 595 14.64 1.39 -37.55
N THR A 596 14.15 0.57 -38.44
CA THR A 596 13.61 1.02 -39.73
C THR A 596 12.34 0.25 -40.00
N ILE A 597 11.23 0.99 -40.01
CA ILE A 597 9.91 0.47 -40.28
C ILE A 597 9.70 0.44 -41.80
N TYR A 598 9.51 -0.76 -42.34
CA TYR A 598 9.19 -0.96 -43.76
C TYR A 598 7.69 -1.17 -43.91
N GLY A 599 7.01 -0.15 -44.43
CA GLY A 599 5.55 -0.12 -44.52
C GLY A 599 4.91 0.99 -43.68
N GLY A 600 5.68 1.73 -42.87
CA GLY A 600 5.17 2.87 -42.08
C GLY A 600 4.81 4.10 -42.93
N GLY A 601 3.99 5.00 -42.36
CA GLY A 601 3.50 6.20 -43.04
C GLY A 601 4.31 7.47 -42.76
N SER A 602 3.66 8.63 -42.88
CA SER A 602 4.29 9.96 -42.75
C SER A 602 4.20 10.47 -41.32
N LEU A 603 5.31 11.00 -40.81
CA LEU A 603 5.54 11.38 -39.41
C LEU A 603 5.01 12.78 -39.07
N ALA A 604 3.86 13.16 -39.61
CA ALA A 604 3.23 14.39 -39.17
C ALA A 604 2.50 14.07 -37.85
N LEU A 605 3.15 14.37 -36.72
CA LEU A 605 2.59 14.16 -35.40
C LEU A 605 1.38 15.07 -35.19
N ASP A 606 0.29 14.49 -34.70
CA ASP A 606 -0.84 15.23 -34.15
C ASP A 606 -0.48 15.87 -32.79
N ASN A 607 -1.29 16.83 -32.37
CA ASN A 607 -1.17 17.52 -31.09
C ASN A 607 -2.31 17.16 -30.14
N ALA A 608 -3.05 16.09 -30.42
CA ALA A 608 -4.09 15.59 -29.53
C ALA A 608 -3.45 14.69 -28.47
N PRO A 609 -3.97 14.70 -27.22
CA PRO A 609 -3.47 13.82 -26.18
C PRO A 609 -3.95 12.39 -26.42
N ASP A 610 -3.05 11.42 -26.28
CA ASP A 610 -3.28 9.98 -26.43
C ASP A 610 -3.12 9.23 -25.10
N THR A 611 -3.67 8.01 -25.03
CA THR A 611 -3.47 7.08 -23.91
C THR A 611 -2.96 5.76 -24.46
N ILE A 612 -1.77 5.35 -24.04
CA ILE A 612 -1.04 4.24 -24.65
C ILE A 612 -0.58 3.28 -23.56
N TYR A 613 -0.80 1.99 -23.78
CA TYR A 613 -0.32 0.89 -22.97
C TYR A 613 0.51 -0.05 -23.86
N GLY A 614 1.77 -0.30 -23.52
CA GLY A 614 2.60 -1.34 -24.16
C GLY A 614 2.08 -2.73 -23.79
N ASP A 615 1.78 -2.91 -22.50
CA ASP A 615 1.37 -4.15 -21.86
C ASP A 615 2.56 -5.11 -21.63
N ALA A 616 2.79 -6.15 -22.43
CA ALA A 616 3.82 -7.16 -22.13
C ALA A 616 4.75 -7.43 -23.30
N GLY A 617 6.05 -7.20 -23.09
CA GLY A 617 7.14 -7.45 -24.02
C GLY A 617 7.98 -6.19 -24.22
N ASP A 618 9.18 -6.30 -24.82
CA ASP A 618 10.03 -5.11 -24.99
C ASP A 618 9.44 -4.20 -26.08
N ASP A 619 8.64 -3.22 -25.68
CA ASP A 619 7.84 -2.35 -26.52
C ASP A 619 8.57 -1.05 -26.87
N HIS A 620 8.16 -0.46 -27.98
CA HIS A 620 8.68 0.83 -28.39
C HIS A 620 7.53 1.76 -28.76
N ILE A 621 7.35 2.76 -27.90
CA ILE A 621 6.20 3.64 -27.90
C ILE A 621 6.66 5.07 -28.19
N THR A 622 5.95 5.72 -29.11
CA THR A 622 6.17 7.12 -29.46
C THR A 622 4.84 7.86 -29.47
N GLY A 623 4.73 8.82 -28.55
CA GLY A 623 3.66 9.81 -28.43
C GLY A 623 3.70 10.88 -29.53
N GLY A 624 2.86 11.89 -29.36
CA GLY A 624 2.61 12.98 -30.31
C GLY A 624 3.26 14.30 -29.93
N HIS A 625 2.57 15.40 -30.20
CA HIS A 625 2.85 16.69 -29.57
C HIS A 625 1.76 17.05 -28.54
N GLY A 626 0.96 16.06 -28.15
CA GLY A 626 -0.13 16.19 -27.18
C GLY A 626 0.41 16.10 -25.76
N ASP A 627 -0.46 16.28 -24.77
CA ASP A 627 -0.11 15.92 -23.38
C ASP A 627 -0.53 14.44 -23.21
N ASP A 628 0.40 13.51 -23.42
CA ASP A 628 0.13 12.08 -23.58
C ASP A 628 0.26 11.31 -22.25
N TYR A 629 -0.46 10.18 -22.15
CA TYR A 629 -0.24 9.17 -21.12
C TYR A 629 0.34 7.91 -21.75
N ILE A 630 1.49 7.48 -21.26
CA ILE A 630 2.22 6.31 -21.75
C ILE A 630 2.54 5.39 -20.57
N ASP A 631 2.17 4.13 -20.71
CA ASP A 631 2.49 3.05 -19.76
C ASP A 631 3.22 1.95 -20.55
N GLY A 632 4.49 1.72 -20.24
CA GLY A 632 5.32 0.69 -20.87
C GLY A 632 4.82 -0.70 -20.51
N GLY A 633 4.73 -0.96 -19.20
CA GLY A 633 4.17 -2.19 -18.67
C GLY A 633 5.26 -3.12 -18.16
N ALA A 634 5.45 -4.27 -18.80
CA ALA A 634 6.44 -5.26 -18.38
C ALA A 634 7.46 -5.58 -19.47
N ASP A 635 8.69 -5.87 -19.04
CA ASP A 635 9.88 -6.06 -19.86
C ASP A 635 10.53 -4.72 -20.25
N ASN A 636 11.53 -4.70 -21.14
CA ASN A 636 12.42 -3.54 -21.26
C ASN A 636 11.97 -2.60 -22.38
N ASP A 637 11.37 -1.48 -22.02
CA ASP A 637 10.66 -0.63 -22.97
C ASP A 637 11.49 0.57 -23.43
N VAL A 638 11.03 1.18 -24.53
CA VAL A 638 11.55 2.44 -25.03
C VAL A 638 10.39 3.41 -25.27
N LEU A 639 10.29 4.43 -24.43
CA LEU A 639 9.14 5.32 -24.34
C LEU A 639 9.53 6.75 -24.70
N TRP A 640 8.76 7.40 -25.58
CA TRP A 640 8.96 8.79 -25.98
C TRP A 640 7.66 9.56 -25.89
N GLY A 641 7.58 10.59 -25.03
CA GLY A 641 6.45 11.52 -24.96
C GLY A 641 6.43 12.48 -26.15
N ASN A 642 7.62 12.83 -26.63
CA ASN A 642 7.93 13.75 -27.72
C ASN A 642 7.75 15.22 -27.38
N GLY A 643 6.58 15.68 -26.96
CA GLY A 643 6.45 17.06 -26.52
C GLY A 643 5.01 17.40 -26.25
N GLY A 644 4.79 18.46 -25.48
CA GLY A 644 3.62 18.50 -24.61
C GLY A 644 4.08 18.18 -23.20
N ASN A 645 3.16 18.07 -22.26
CA ASN A 645 3.47 17.71 -20.87
C ASN A 645 3.01 16.28 -20.68
N ASP A 646 3.94 15.35 -20.77
CA ASP A 646 3.66 13.93 -20.87
C ASP A 646 3.75 13.26 -19.49
N LEU A 647 2.95 12.22 -19.31
CA LEU A 647 3.03 11.31 -18.15
C LEU A 647 3.46 9.95 -18.68
N ILE A 648 4.66 9.53 -18.29
CA ILE A 648 5.26 8.27 -18.74
C ILE A 648 5.60 7.40 -17.54
N ASP A 649 5.05 6.18 -17.52
CA ASP A 649 5.35 5.11 -16.57
C ASP A 649 6.08 3.97 -17.32
N GLY A 650 7.28 3.63 -16.89
CA GLY A 650 8.08 2.51 -17.42
C GLY A 650 7.54 1.15 -17.00
N GLY A 651 7.10 1.03 -15.74
CA GLY A 651 6.64 -0.22 -15.17
C GLY A 651 7.78 -1.11 -14.65
N THR A 652 7.98 -2.29 -15.23
CA THR A 652 9.02 -3.23 -14.78
C THR A 652 9.94 -3.64 -15.93
N GLY A 653 11.25 -3.54 -15.75
CA GLY A 653 12.24 -3.85 -16.79
C GLY A 653 13.30 -2.76 -16.84
N ASP A 654 14.39 -2.98 -17.59
CA ASP A 654 15.42 -1.95 -17.79
C ASP A 654 14.97 -0.99 -18.90
N ASP A 655 14.27 0.08 -18.55
CA ASP A 655 13.55 0.96 -19.48
C ASP A 655 14.38 2.12 -20.02
N ASN A 656 13.98 2.65 -21.17
CA ASN A 656 14.54 3.89 -21.72
C ASN A 656 13.43 4.90 -21.97
N ILE A 657 13.34 5.90 -21.10
CA ILE A 657 12.27 6.88 -21.05
C ILE A 657 12.81 8.25 -21.49
N TYR A 658 12.08 8.88 -22.40
CA TYR A 658 12.37 10.21 -22.93
C TYR A 658 11.09 11.02 -22.84
N GLY A 659 11.06 12.06 -22.01
CA GLY A 659 9.92 12.99 -21.97
C GLY A 659 9.74 13.63 -23.34
N ASP A 660 10.82 14.22 -23.84
CA ASP A 660 10.82 14.91 -25.12
C ASP A 660 11.47 14.18 -26.29
N GLY A 661 11.13 14.66 -27.48
CA GLY A 661 11.69 14.23 -28.75
C GLY A 661 13.05 14.85 -29.07
N VAL A 662 13.79 14.21 -29.98
CA VAL A 662 15.10 14.66 -30.44
C VAL A 662 15.04 15.89 -31.35
N ILE A 663 16.03 16.77 -31.20
CA ILE A 663 16.19 17.92 -32.09
C ILE A 663 17.04 17.51 -33.31
N GLY A 664 16.42 16.87 -34.31
CA GLY A 664 17.15 16.44 -35.51
C GLY A 664 16.29 15.96 -36.67
N SER A 665 16.46 16.53 -37.86
CA SER A 665 15.64 16.16 -39.02
C SER A 665 15.84 14.69 -39.44
N GLY A 666 14.76 13.92 -39.54
CA GLY A 666 14.74 12.58 -40.15
C GLY A 666 14.51 11.43 -39.17
N PHE A 667 14.31 11.72 -37.88
CA PHE A 667 13.80 10.79 -36.88
C PHE A 667 12.29 10.98 -36.72
N TYR A 668 11.56 9.98 -36.24
CA TYR A 668 10.12 10.13 -35.99
C TYR A 668 9.85 10.87 -34.68
N GLN A 669 10.77 10.81 -33.74
CA GLN A 669 10.79 11.59 -32.51
C GLN A 669 11.27 13.03 -32.72
N THR A 670 11.19 13.59 -33.93
CA THR A 670 11.77 14.92 -34.17
C THR A 670 10.90 16.02 -33.55
N THR A 671 11.27 16.49 -32.36
CA THR A 671 10.55 17.56 -31.68
C THR A 671 11.38 18.85 -31.64
N PRO A 672 10.85 19.99 -32.10
CA PRO A 672 11.49 21.29 -31.86
C PRO A 672 11.46 21.68 -30.37
N ALA A 673 12.60 22.14 -29.84
CA ALA A 673 12.77 22.60 -28.44
C ALA A 673 11.72 23.57 -27.86
N PHE A 674 10.91 24.24 -28.69
CA PHE A 674 9.90 25.19 -28.21
C PHE A 674 8.52 24.57 -27.99
N ILE A 675 8.30 23.32 -28.40
CA ILE A 675 7.07 22.56 -28.12
C ILE A 675 7.29 21.44 -27.11
N GLN A 676 8.53 21.22 -26.68
CA GLN A 676 8.87 20.46 -25.47
C GLN A 676 8.15 21.06 -24.25
N GLY A 677 7.72 20.21 -23.33
CA GLY A 677 6.93 20.58 -22.17
C GLY A 677 7.48 19.99 -20.88
N ASN A 678 6.72 20.18 -19.79
CA ASN A 678 7.10 19.72 -18.48
C ASN A 678 6.61 18.28 -18.30
N ASP A 679 7.52 17.34 -18.23
CA ASP A 679 7.18 15.93 -18.23
C ASP A 679 7.26 15.31 -16.83
N PHE A 680 6.48 14.26 -16.62
CA PHE A 680 6.57 13.40 -15.44
C PHE A 680 6.92 11.98 -15.89
N LEU A 681 8.08 11.51 -15.46
CA LEU A 681 8.68 10.26 -15.89
C LEU A 681 8.93 9.40 -14.65
N ASP A 682 8.22 8.28 -14.54
CA ASP A 682 8.45 7.25 -13.53
C ASP A 682 8.96 5.99 -14.21
N ALA A 683 10.13 5.50 -13.81
CA ALA A 683 10.71 4.30 -14.43
C ALA A 683 10.36 2.99 -13.71
N GLY A 684 9.91 3.03 -12.45
CA GLY A 684 9.50 1.83 -11.73
C GLY A 684 10.63 0.88 -11.31
N GLU A 685 10.58 -0.40 -11.71
CA GLU A 685 11.57 -1.42 -11.32
C GLU A 685 12.56 -1.74 -12.45
N GLY A 686 13.87 -1.54 -12.27
CA GLY A 686 14.83 -1.94 -13.31
C GLY A 686 16.11 -1.13 -13.27
N ARG A 687 17.05 -1.37 -14.18
CA ARG A 687 18.10 -0.37 -14.45
C ARG A 687 17.62 0.52 -15.59
N ASP A 688 17.28 1.75 -15.24
CA ASP A 688 16.57 2.62 -16.16
C ASP A 688 17.43 3.76 -16.70
N TRP A 689 17.04 4.23 -17.88
CA TRP A 689 17.61 5.40 -18.54
C TRP A 689 16.52 6.43 -18.77
N ILE A 690 16.55 7.53 -18.04
CA ILE A 690 15.54 8.58 -18.08
C ILE A 690 16.16 9.90 -18.54
N ILE A 691 15.50 10.57 -19.49
CA ILE A 691 15.84 11.90 -19.98
C ILE A 691 14.56 12.74 -20.00
N GLY A 692 14.53 13.86 -19.27
CA GLY A 692 13.40 14.80 -19.29
C GLY A 692 13.33 15.50 -20.64
N GLY A 693 14.32 16.33 -20.92
CA GLY A 693 14.43 17.02 -22.19
C GLY A 693 14.60 18.51 -22.00
N GLY A 694 13.60 19.30 -22.34
CA GLY A 694 13.61 20.72 -22.05
C GLY A 694 12.35 21.13 -21.32
N LYS A 695 12.43 22.22 -20.56
CA LYS A 695 11.44 22.61 -19.54
C LYS A 695 11.60 21.79 -18.27
N ASN A 696 10.68 22.01 -17.34
CA ASN A 696 10.85 21.57 -15.96
C ASN A 696 10.26 20.18 -15.81
N ASP A 697 11.12 19.20 -15.58
CA ASP A 697 10.73 17.80 -15.60
C ASP A 697 10.82 17.16 -14.21
N VAL A 698 10.05 16.10 -14.00
CA VAL A 698 10.08 15.25 -12.81
C VAL A 698 10.49 13.85 -13.25
N LEU A 699 11.60 13.36 -12.73
CA LEU A 699 12.17 12.06 -13.06
C LEU A 699 12.30 11.22 -11.78
N LEU A 700 11.67 10.04 -11.77
CA LEU A 700 11.73 9.07 -10.69
C LEU A 700 12.37 7.78 -11.20
N GLY A 701 13.50 7.40 -10.61
CA GLY A 701 14.26 6.19 -10.94
C GLY A 701 13.67 4.91 -10.38
N GLY A 702 12.97 4.99 -9.23
CA GLY A 702 12.34 3.83 -8.63
C GLY A 702 13.35 2.88 -7.97
N THR A 703 13.41 1.62 -8.39
CA THR A 703 14.39 0.66 -7.85
C THR A 703 15.36 0.18 -8.91
N GLY A 704 16.65 0.28 -8.65
CA GLY A 704 17.66 -0.29 -9.50
C GLY A 704 19.02 0.37 -9.43
N ASN A 705 19.49 0.91 -10.53
CA ASN A 705 20.85 1.46 -10.66
C ASN A 705 20.82 2.43 -11.82
N ASP A 706 20.15 3.55 -11.62
CA ASP A 706 19.46 4.28 -12.68
C ASP A 706 20.28 5.45 -13.18
N PHE A 707 19.94 5.87 -14.39
CA PHE A 707 20.54 7.02 -15.03
C PHE A 707 19.47 8.06 -15.31
N LEU A 708 19.50 9.17 -14.59
CA LEU A 708 18.55 10.26 -14.72
C LEU A 708 19.27 11.51 -15.24
N TRP A 709 18.69 12.13 -16.26
CA TRP A 709 19.14 13.41 -16.77
C TRP A 709 17.93 14.34 -16.94
N GLY A 710 17.87 15.45 -16.20
CA GLY A 710 16.77 16.42 -16.30
C GLY A 710 16.66 16.98 -17.71
N ASP A 711 17.75 17.56 -18.20
CA ASP A 711 17.84 18.07 -19.58
C ASP A 711 18.35 17.07 -20.66
N ASP A 712 18.88 17.59 -21.77
CA ASP A 712 19.59 16.83 -22.82
C ASP A 712 21.14 16.89 -22.65
N LYS A 713 21.84 15.94 -23.29
CA LYS A 713 23.27 15.62 -23.13
C LYS A 713 24.25 16.70 -23.61
N SER A 714 23.78 17.81 -24.19
CA SER A 714 24.62 18.87 -24.79
C SER A 714 23.82 20.04 -25.38
N GLU A 715 24.36 21.27 -25.28
CA GLU A 715 23.93 22.49 -25.99
C GLU A 715 23.77 22.35 -27.52
N THR A 716 24.38 21.32 -28.12
CA THR A 716 24.23 21.03 -29.55
C THR A 716 22.92 20.32 -29.89
N LEU A 717 22.32 19.64 -28.91
CA LEU A 717 21.07 18.92 -29.05
C LEU A 717 19.94 19.84 -28.57
N LEU A 718 19.94 20.21 -27.30
CA LEU A 718 19.06 21.21 -26.71
C LEU A 718 19.86 22.42 -26.27
N SER A 719 19.42 23.65 -26.58
CA SER A 719 20.14 24.83 -26.09
C SER A 719 19.76 25.17 -24.66
N GLY A 720 20.71 25.61 -23.83
CA GLY A 720 20.57 25.95 -22.41
C GLY A 720 19.45 26.94 -22.08
N GLN A 721 19.01 27.75 -23.05
CA GLN A 721 17.83 28.60 -22.87
C GLN A 721 16.49 27.84 -22.76
N TYR A 722 16.49 26.55 -23.09
CA TYR A 722 15.36 25.64 -23.00
C TYR A 722 15.48 24.66 -21.85
N HIS A 723 16.62 24.65 -21.17
CA HIS A 723 16.83 23.80 -20.00
C HIS A 723 15.87 24.16 -18.88
N GLY A 724 15.61 23.15 -18.07
CA GLY A 724 14.55 23.06 -17.07
C GLY A 724 14.85 23.66 -15.72
N LYS A 725 14.17 23.14 -14.73
CA LYS A 725 14.39 23.31 -13.29
C LYS A 725 13.82 22.03 -12.73
N ASP A 726 14.66 21.03 -12.68
CA ASP A 726 14.21 19.64 -12.73
C ASP A 726 14.23 19.03 -11.34
N TYR A 727 13.37 18.05 -11.15
CA TYR A 727 13.33 17.25 -9.94
C TYR A 727 13.70 15.82 -10.31
N LEU A 728 14.80 15.33 -9.75
CA LEU A 728 15.31 13.98 -9.99
C LEU A 728 15.36 13.24 -8.65
N ASP A 729 14.76 12.05 -8.59
CA ASP A 729 14.84 11.14 -7.45
C ASP A 729 15.31 9.76 -7.93
N GLY A 730 16.49 9.32 -7.48
CA GLY A 730 17.07 8.03 -7.84
C GLY A 730 16.34 6.86 -7.20
N GLY A 731 15.69 7.07 -6.05
CA GLY A 731 15.01 6.01 -5.33
C GLY A 731 15.98 5.04 -4.66
N ALA A 732 16.04 3.79 -5.10
CA ALA A 732 16.86 2.75 -4.47
C ALA A 732 17.84 2.14 -5.48
N GLY A 733 19.13 2.41 -5.36
CA GLY A 733 20.13 1.98 -6.32
C GLY A 733 21.49 2.57 -6.04
N ASP A 734 22.51 2.19 -6.81
CA ASP A 734 23.65 3.10 -6.94
C ASP A 734 23.42 3.89 -8.24
N ASP A 735 22.92 5.12 -8.12
CA ASP A 735 22.30 5.88 -9.20
C ASP A 735 23.21 7.02 -9.70
N LEU A 736 22.93 7.50 -10.91
CA LEU A 736 23.60 8.65 -11.51
C LEU A 736 22.56 9.69 -11.95
N LEU A 737 22.52 10.80 -11.23
CA LEU A 737 21.62 11.92 -11.47
C LEU A 737 22.40 13.12 -12.01
N ILE A 738 21.87 13.73 -13.07
CA ILE A 738 22.43 14.92 -13.70
C ILE A 738 21.28 15.92 -13.90
N GLY A 739 21.29 17.05 -13.19
CA GLY A 739 20.26 18.10 -13.34
C GLY A 739 20.34 18.70 -14.74
N GLY A 740 21.48 19.31 -15.05
CA GLY A 740 21.77 19.85 -16.36
C GLY A 740 22.03 21.34 -16.28
N GLY A 741 21.02 22.17 -16.48
CA GLY A 741 21.14 23.61 -16.31
C GLY A 741 19.94 24.25 -15.64
N ASN A 742 20.17 25.42 -15.06
CA ASN A 742 19.31 26.15 -14.12
C ASN A 742 19.18 25.42 -12.78
N ASP A 743 18.33 25.94 -11.90
CA ASP A 743 18.25 25.49 -10.51
C ASP A 743 17.48 24.18 -10.40
N ASP A 744 18.18 23.09 -10.09
CA ASP A 744 17.66 21.73 -10.03
C ASP A 744 17.57 21.17 -8.60
N THR A 745 16.80 20.10 -8.41
CA THR A 745 16.70 19.33 -7.16
C THR A 745 16.97 17.87 -7.44
N LEU A 746 18.02 17.32 -6.81
CA LEU A 746 18.45 15.94 -7.00
C LEU A 746 18.47 15.20 -5.65
N ILE A 747 17.85 14.03 -5.61
CA ILE A 747 17.79 13.15 -4.44
C ILE A 747 18.32 11.77 -4.85
N GLY A 748 19.41 11.31 -4.23
CA GLY A 748 20.00 10.00 -4.50
C GLY A 748 19.13 8.86 -3.98
N GLY A 749 18.81 8.91 -2.69
CA GLY A 749 17.91 7.95 -2.06
C GLY A 749 18.70 6.87 -1.32
N ILE A 750 18.51 5.59 -1.64
CA ILE A 750 19.19 4.47 -0.97
C ILE A 750 20.23 3.85 -1.90
N GLY A 751 21.50 3.97 -1.54
CA GLY A 751 22.65 3.34 -2.15
C GLY A 751 23.74 4.36 -2.43
N ASN A 752 24.78 4.01 -3.20
CA ASN A 752 25.95 4.88 -3.34
C ASN A 752 25.84 5.72 -4.62
N ASP A 753 25.29 6.91 -4.48
CA ASP A 753 24.83 7.69 -5.60
C ASP A 753 25.88 8.68 -6.10
N THR A 754 25.67 9.17 -7.31
CA THR A 754 26.46 10.24 -7.89
C THR A 754 25.53 11.30 -8.47
N LEU A 755 25.51 12.47 -7.84
CA LEU A 755 24.65 13.59 -8.19
C LEU A 755 25.51 14.73 -8.77
N LEU A 756 25.10 15.25 -9.93
CA LEU A 756 25.71 16.41 -10.57
C LEU A 756 24.60 17.45 -10.78
N GLY A 757 24.68 18.61 -10.13
CA GLY A 757 23.73 19.71 -10.34
C GLY A 757 23.78 20.19 -11.80
N ASP A 758 24.96 20.65 -12.24
CA ASP A 758 25.14 21.12 -13.61
C ASP A 758 25.90 20.16 -14.57
N ASP A 759 25.68 20.32 -15.88
CA ASP A 759 26.60 19.84 -16.92
C ASP A 759 27.84 20.76 -17.01
N ASN A 760 28.96 20.21 -17.47
CA ASN A 760 30.23 20.92 -17.54
C ASN A 760 30.21 22.14 -18.48
N GLU A 761 31.06 23.14 -18.20
CA GLU A 761 31.19 24.39 -18.99
C GLU A 761 31.46 24.22 -20.50
N ASN A 762 31.95 23.06 -20.96
CA ASN A 762 32.14 22.84 -22.41
C ASN A 762 30.83 22.51 -23.12
N ASN A 763 29.84 22.04 -22.36
CA ASN A 763 28.55 21.58 -22.82
C ASN A 763 27.40 22.52 -22.47
N LEU A 764 27.55 23.40 -21.46
CA LEU A 764 26.54 24.37 -21.03
C LEU A 764 27.16 25.75 -20.81
N ALA A 765 26.55 26.81 -21.36
CA ALA A 765 27.09 28.16 -21.19
C ALA A 765 26.77 28.73 -19.80
N LEU A 766 27.75 29.38 -19.15
CA LEU A 766 27.67 29.98 -17.81
C LEU A 766 26.33 30.64 -17.39
N PRO A 767 25.58 31.37 -18.24
CA PRO A 767 24.32 31.97 -17.82
C PRO A 767 23.18 30.97 -17.54
N TYR A 768 23.37 29.70 -17.90
CA TYR A 768 22.37 28.63 -17.79
C TYR A 768 22.74 27.61 -16.72
N HIS A 769 23.78 27.84 -15.92
CA HIS A 769 24.07 27.02 -14.73
C HIS A 769 23.22 27.48 -13.54
N GLY A 770 23.00 26.57 -12.60
CA GLY A 770 21.98 26.61 -11.56
C GLY A 770 22.36 27.16 -10.20
N ASN A 771 21.47 26.92 -9.24
CA ASN A 771 21.77 26.93 -7.81
C ASN A 771 21.03 25.70 -7.30
N ASP A 772 21.75 24.63 -7.10
CA ASP A 772 21.13 23.30 -7.06
C ASP A 772 21.01 22.79 -5.64
N ASP A 773 19.94 22.05 -5.38
CA ASP A 773 19.70 21.38 -4.10
C ASP A 773 19.93 19.87 -4.29
N LEU A 774 21.04 19.35 -3.75
CA LEU A 774 21.45 17.94 -3.85
C LEU A 774 21.37 17.26 -2.48
N ASP A 775 20.69 16.13 -2.39
CA ASP A 775 20.62 15.25 -1.22
C ASP A 775 21.06 13.83 -1.60
N GLY A 776 22.16 13.33 -1.00
CA GLY A 776 22.66 11.98 -1.23
C GLY A 776 21.74 10.89 -0.66
N GLY A 777 21.06 11.16 0.47
CA GLY A 777 20.27 10.14 1.14
C GLY A 777 21.13 9.18 1.97
N ALA A 778 21.15 7.90 1.63
CA ALA A 778 21.79 6.85 2.42
C ALA A 778 22.78 6.03 1.59
N GLY A 779 24.08 6.21 1.82
CA GLY A 779 25.15 5.45 1.17
C GLY A 779 26.45 6.25 1.12
N ASP A 780 27.51 5.70 0.51
CA ASP A 780 28.75 6.47 0.35
C ASP A 780 28.65 7.34 -0.94
N ASP A 781 28.07 8.53 -0.84
CA ASP A 781 27.61 9.32 -1.99
C ASP A 781 28.67 10.28 -2.55
N LYS A 782 28.47 10.70 -3.81
CA LYS A 782 29.24 11.81 -4.42
C LYS A 782 28.33 12.88 -4.98
N LEU A 783 28.45 14.07 -4.42
CA LEU A 783 27.68 15.24 -4.84
C LEU A 783 28.62 16.27 -5.46
N TYR A 784 28.24 16.78 -6.63
CA TYR A 784 28.92 17.85 -7.36
C TYR A 784 27.89 18.95 -7.62
N GLY A 785 28.05 20.12 -6.99
CA GLY A 785 27.16 21.28 -7.16
C GLY A 785 27.21 21.78 -8.60
N GLY A 786 28.36 22.31 -9.01
CA GLY A 786 28.54 22.84 -10.36
C GLY A 786 28.91 24.30 -10.32
N ASP A 787 28.33 25.11 -11.20
CA ASP A 787 28.50 26.56 -11.16
C ASP A 787 27.22 27.19 -10.59
N GLY A 788 27.21 27.59 -9.32
CA GLY A 788 25.98 28.04 -8.70
C GLY A 788 26.14 28.67 -7.33
N ASN A 789 25.13 28.52 -6.49
CA ASN A 789 25.28 28.66 -5.05
C ASN A 789 24.49 27.51 -4.47
N ASP A 790 25.16 26.37 -4.33
CA ASP A 790 24.47 25.09 -4.26
C ASP A 790 24.28 24.67 -2.79
N THR A 791 23.26 23.86 -2.53
CA THR A 791 23.05 23.20 -1.25
C THR A 791 23.32 21.71 -1.42
N LEU A 792 24.33 21.19 -0.73
CA LEU A 792 24.68 19.77 -0.77
C LEU A 792 24.50 19.14 0.61
N LEU A 793 23.68 18.10 0.69
CA LEU A 793 23.46 17.26 1.87
C LEU A 793 23.96 15.84 1.57
N GLY A 794 24.99 15.39 2.29
CA GLY A 794 25.57 14.05 2.12
C GLY A 794 24.64 12.94 2.60
N GLY A 795 23.98 13.14 3.73
CA GLY A 795 23.01 12.18 4.26
C GLY A 795 23.64 11.24 5.29
N SER A 796 23.51 9.93 5.12
CA SER A 796 24.16 8.94 5.99
C SER A 796 25.26 8.18 5.26
N GLU A 797 26.22 7.66 6.03
CA GLU A 797 27.43 6.95 5.55
C GLU A 797 28.59 7.89 5.21
N ASN A 798 29.53 7.61 4.29
CA ASN A 798 30.73 8.46 4.13
C ASN A 798 30.76 9.15 2.78
N ASP A 799 30.38 10.43 2.80
CA ASP A 799 30.09 11.15 1.57
C ASP A 799 31.24 11.99 1.07
N THR A 800 31.22 12.31 -0.22
CA THR A 800 32.13 13.26 -0.83
C THR A 800 31.36 14.37 -1.55
N LEU A 801 31.46 15.59 -1.01
CA LEU A 801 30.73 16.75 -1.52
C LEU A 801 31.72 17.74 -2.16
N TYR A 802 31.38 18.20 -3.36
CA TYR A 802 32.09 19.23 -4.12
C TYR A 802 31.11 20.38 -4.42
N GLY A 803 31.29 21.53 -3.78
CA GLY A 803 30.51 22.74 -4.07
C GLY A 803 30.95 23.47 -5.35
N ASP A 804 32.16 23.18 -5.85
CA ASP A 804 32.70 23.75 -7.09
C ASP A 804 32.62 25.30 -7.17
N SER A 805 32.05 25.94 -8.19
CA SER A 805 32.06 27.41 -8.28
C SER A 805 30.82 27.98 -7.61
N GLY A 806 30.94 28.83 -6.60
CA GLY A 806 29.76 29.36 -5.95
C GLY A 806 29.92 29.83 -4.52
N ASN A 807 28.83 30.26 -3.89
CA ASN A 807 28.79 30.39 -2.44
C ASN A 807 27.92 29.29 -1.86
N ASP A 808 28.52 28.13 -1.66
CA ASP A 808 27.77 26.89 -1.46
C ASP A 808 27.52 26.59 0.02
N ILE A 809 26.56 25.73 0.29
CA ILE A 809 26.21 25.20 1.60
C ILE A 809 26.46 23.70 1.58
N LEU A 810 27.42 23.23 2.38
CA LEU A 810 27.77 21.81 2.46
C LEU A 810 27.43 21.25 3.85
N ILE A 811 26.67 20.17 3.87
CA ILE A 811 26.24 19.44 5.08
C ILE A 811 26.61 17.96 4.90
N GLY A 812 27.63 17.49 5.62
CA GLY A 812 28.09 16.10 5.48
C GLY A 812 27.07 15.05 5.96
N GLY A 813 26.27 15.36 6.99
CA GLY A 813 25.34 14.40 7.57
C GLY A 813 26.04 13.44 8.54
N THR A 814 25.55 12.22 8.71
CA THR A 814 26.16 11.24 9.63
C THR A 814 27.21 10.39 8.92
N GLY A 815 28.47 10.46 9.34
CA GLY A 815 29.52 9.88 8.50
C GLY A 815 30.95 10.24 8.81
N ASN A 816 31.86 9.90 7.91
CA ASN A 816 33.19 10.52 7.90
C ASN A 816 33.41 11.17 6.54
N ASP A 817 32.86 12.36 6.39
CA ASP A 817 32.64 12.94 5.07
C ASP A 817 33.84 13.75 4.59
N ILE A 818 33.90 14.00 3.30
CA ILE A 818 34.92 14.85 2.68
C ILE A 818 34.21 15.97 1.93
N MET A 819 34.42 17.21 2.36
CA MET A 819 33.79 18.39 1.76
C MET A 819 34.83 19.31 1.11
N TYR A 820 34.59 19.70 -0.14
CA TYR A 820 35.36 20.68 -0.90
C TYR A 820 34.42 21.78 -1.39
N GLY A 821 34.42 22.97 -0.78
CA GLY A 821 33.52 24.04 -1.22
C GLY A 821 34.02 24.87 -2.41
N GLY A 822 35.21 24.57 -2.97
CA GLY A 822 35.63 25.16 -4.26
C GLY A 822 35.87 26.68 -4.28
N GLU A 823 35.43 27.36 -5.34
CA GLU A 823 35.59 28.79 -5.59
C GLU A 823 34.42 29.62 -5.04
N GLY A 824 34.61 30.30 -3.92
CA GLY A 824 33.75 31.41 -3.51
C GLY A 824 33.69 31.56 -2.00
N ASN A 825 32.52 31.89 -1.44
CA ASN A 825 32.33 32.02 0.01
C ASN A 825 31.37 30.94 0.55
N ASP A 826 31.90 29.74 0.65
CA ASP A 826 31.18 28.53 1.05
C ASP A 826 31.01 28.42 2.58
N THR A 827 29.91 27.78 2.96
CA THR A 827 29.43 27.58 4.32
C THR A 827 29.33 26.09 4.61
N TYR A 828 30.00 25.63 5.68
CA TYR A 828 29.98 24.22 6.11
C TYR A 828 29.17 24.12 7.40
N LEU A 829 28.10 23.32 7.40
CA LEU A 829 27.29 23.06 8.60
C LEU A 829 27.71 21.72 9.21
N ILE A 830 28.13 21.77 10.48
CA ILE A 830 28.62 20.62 11.24
C ILE A 830 27.83 20.53 12.54
N ASN A 831 27.07 19.46 12.77
CA ASN A 831 26.38 19.22 14.03
C ASN A 831 27.14 18.23 14.93
N ALA A 832 26.60 18.00 16.12
CA ALA A 832 27.23 17.14 17.11
C ALA A 832 26.85 15.66 16.91
N ASN A 833 27.85 14.78 16.99
CA ASN A 833 27.73 13.31 16.86
C ASN A 833 27.45 12.79 15.43
N GLU A 834 27.77 13.59 14.42
CA GLU A 834 27.65 13.22 13.01
C GLU A 834 28.83 12.37 12.53
N GLY A 835 30.06 12.66 12.97
CA GLY A 835 31.18 11.73 12.87
C GLY A 835 32.53 12.43 12.75
N ARG A 836 33.36 12.10 11.75
CA ARG A 836 34.70 12.73 11.58
C ARG A 836 34.92 13.24 10.16
N ASP A 837 34.51 14.48 9.96
CA ASP A 837 34.47 15.07 8.62
C ASP A 837 35.77 15.82 8.31
N ALA A 838 36.11 15.88 7.03
CA ALA A 838 37.33 16.48 6.51
C ALA A 838 37.02 17.56 5.47
N ILE A 839 37.13 18.82 5.87
CA ILE A 839 37.07 19.96 4.96
C ILE A 839 38.42 20.14 4.26
N ARG A 840 38.40 20.22 2.92
CA ARG A 840 39.60 20.33 2.07
C ARG A 840 39.46 21.45 1.05
N HIS A 841 40.61 21.94 0.58
CA HIS A 841 40.69 22.90 -0.52
C HIS A 841 41.52 22.29 -1.66
N LEU A 842 41.01 22.34 -2.88
CA LEU A 842 41.78 22.04 -4.09
C LEU A 842 42.69 23.25 -4.36
N SER A 843 44.01 23.06 -4.21
CA SER A 843 45.01 24.14 -4.31
C SER A 843 45.59 24.34 -5.69
#